data_AF-A0A844MSY9-F1
#
_entry.id   AF-A0A844MSY9-F1
#
_cell.length_a   1.000
_cell.length_b   1.000
_cell.length_c   1.000
_cell.angle_alpha   90.00
_cell.angle_beta   90.00
_cell.angle_gamma   90.00
#
_symmetry.space_group_name_H-M   'P 1'
#
loop_
_entity.id
_entity.type
_entity.pdbx_description
1 polymer ?
#
loop_
_entity_poly.entity_id
_entity_poly.type
_entity_poly.pdbx_seq_one_letter_code
_entity_poly.pdbx_strand_id
1 'polypeptide(L)'
;MAVNLFDANYYRAANSDLAAAGITTNEQLLSHFQNFGLQEGRSFSPLVNLNFYRASNSDLVGMNNQQAFDHLSNFGVAEGRRFSPFVDLSFYKQVNGDLAATNFNNEQLFDHLSNYGVGEGRNFSPFVDLNFYKQVNGDLAAAGFNNKQLLEHLQSYGLNEGRQFNPAFDLNYYLEVNADLKAAKLNNSQLFEHFQFYGLTEGRVSSSAFNVKVYLANNSDLVAAGFSNQQAYMHFLMHGQKEGRSGSDYAGNSLDSARILPQSTNNPIYTDFVGLGDTKDYYRISFDHLTNASLKLDSLTDNADVTILDSTGKVIAGSLNTGVTSETINGTLEAGTYYVEVSSAGGANTNYNLTLSTENPLSKAISLGELNGTNSLEKTSTLALSANDFYRFNVKTESTVNALLDGLNGDANLQVIWDVNKNGLVDKSDAIFSSAQSGTTSEQLKGFLPAGDNYYVRVIPNAATPVDYKVTLSTVSQVATTYNYYTGSGTPDQGTPALLFDSSLGGGTQTAVESSSQLVSTTYGVAGYSKYDGGAVKLDRNKGYKLRFQVKLNSESHFGDNNGDKLDDNAGFNVNVISNDGKGIELGFWSNEIWAKNYDSASGSFALTHDSSEKATKNTTAMTTYELSVMGDNYQLFADEGSYVLSGKLRDYSGIGEKYSLSNHFFLGDNSSSAKADVNLGLISLITLDPPAA
;
A
#
# COMPACT_ATOMS: atom_id res chain seq x y z
N MET A 1 45.93 32.93 31.24
CA MET A 1 47.28 32.57 30.71
C MET A 1 47.07 32.17 29.27
N ALA A 2 48.03 32.34 28.35
CA ALA A 2 47.80 31.94 26.96
C ALA A 2 47.32 30.48 26.87
N VAL A 3 46.14 30.26 26.29
CA VAL A 3 45.52 28.94 26.16
C VAL A 3 46.25 28.15 25.09
N ASN A 4 46.60 26.90 25.38
CA ASN A 4 47.22 26.03 24.38
C ASN A 4 46.15 25.52 23.39
N LEU A 5 46.10 26.13 22.21
CA LEU A 5 45.16 25.76 21.15
C LEU A 5 45.69 24.64 20.23
N PHE A 6 46.98 24.30 20.31
CA PHE A 6 47.64 23.36 19.39
C PHE A 6 47.54 21.92 19.88
N ASP A 7 47.01 21.03 19.04
CA ASP A 7 47.00 19.59 19.26
C ASP A 7 48.00 18.91 18.31
N ALA A 8 49.12 18.44 18.86
CA ALA A 8 50.18 17.80 18.08
C ALA A 8 49.75 16.47 17.45
N ASN A 9 48.83 15.72 18.08
CA ASN A 9 48.36 14.45 17.54
C ASN A 9 47.44 14.69 16.35
N TYR A 10 46.51 15.64 16.49
CA TYR A 10 45.64 16.03 15.39
C TYR A 10 46.43 16.66 14.24
N TYR A 11 47.35 17.59 14.54
CA TYR A 11 48.18 18.22 13.51
C TYR A 11 49.01 17.19 12.72
N ARG A 12 49.55 16.17 13.40
CA ARG A 12 50.24 15.05 12.73
C ARG A 12 49.30 14.26 11.82
N ALA A 13 48.09 13.95 12.29
CA ALA A 13 47.12 13.16 11.53
C ALA A 13 46.57 13.91 10.30
N ALA A 14 46.29 15.20 10.45
CA ALA A 14 45.76 16.05 9.38
C ALA A 14 46.81 16.43 8.32
N ASN A 15 48.11 16.27 8.62
CA ASN A 15 49.22 16.72 7.78
C ASN A 15 50.24 15.58 7.57
N SER A 16 49.80 14.54 6.86
CA SER A 16 50.59 13.31 6.67
C SER A 16 51.89 13.53 5.88
N ASP A 17 51.99 14.61 5.12
CA ASP A 17 53.19 15.05 4.39
C ASP A 17 54.36 15.38 5.32
N LEU A 18 54.09 15.83 6.55
CA LEU A 18 55.13 16.24 7.51
C LEU A 18 55.99 15.06 7.97
N ALA A 19 55.41 13.86 8.07
CA ALA A 19 56.15 12.65 8.39
C ALA A 19 57.18 12.32 7.30
N ALA A 20 56.81 12.50 6.03
CA ALA A 20 57.72 12.32 4.89
C ALA A 20 58.83 13.38 4.86
N ALA A 21 58.57 14.57 5.42
CA ALA A 21 59.56 15.63 5.60
C ALA A 21 60.46 15.46 6.86
N GLY A 22 60.32 14.36 7.61
CA GLY A 22 61.12 14.07 8.80
C GLY A 22 60.67 14.83 10.07
N ILE A 23 59.53 15.51 10.02
CA ILE A 23 58.94 16.26 11.14
C ILE A 23 58.04 15.30 11.91
N THR A 24 58.55 14.75 13.02
CA THR A 24 57.89 13.62 13.72
C THR A 24 57.66 13.86 15.22
N THR A 25 58.47 14.68 15.89
CA THR A 25 58.28 15.00 17.32
C THR A 25 57.27 16.12 17.55
N ASN A 26 56.68 16.19 18.74
CA ASN A 26 55.72 17.25 19.10
C ASN A 26 56.34 18.65 19.01
N GLU A 27 57.61 18.80 19.40
CA GLU A 27 58.34 20.06 19.31
C GLU A 27 58.57 20.47 17.85
N GLN A 28 58.93 19.52 16.98
CA GLN A 28 59.09 19.77 15.55
C GLN A 28 57.76 20.17 14.90
N LEU A 29 56.66 19.50 15.26
CA LEU A 29 55.31 19.80 14.76
C LEU A 29 54.84 21.18 15.21
N LEU A 30 55.05 21.54 16.48
CA LEU A 30 54.73 22.87 17.00
C LEU A 30 55.56 23.95 16.29
N SER A 31 56.87 23.72 16.12
CA SER A 31 57.75 24.64 15.39
C SER A 31 57.32 24.81 13.93
N HIS A 32 56.95 23.73 13.24
CA HIS A 32 56.42 23.81 11.89
C HIS A 32 55.10 24.58 11.84
N PHE A 33 54.17 24.29 12.77
CA PHE A 33 52.89 24.98 12.84
C PHE A 33 53.06 26.50 13.01
N GLN A 34 53.93 26.92 13.93
CA GLN A 34 54.20 28.33 14.19
C GLN A 34 54.89 29.04 13.02
N ASN A 35 55.86 28.38 12.37
CA ASN A 35 56.65 29.01 11.30
C ASN A 35 55.96 28.96 9.92
N PHE A 36 55.13 27.94 9.66
CA PHE A 36 54.55 27.68 8.34
C PHE A 36 53.05 27.35 8.42
N GLY A 37 52.65 26.44 9.30
CA GLY A 37 51.29 25.89 9.32
C GLY A 37 50.18 26.93 9.52
N LEU A 38 50.40 27.95 10.35
CA LEU A 38 49.48 29.08 10.50
C LEU A 38 49.34 29.88 9.20
N GLN A 39 50.46 30.18 8.53
CA GLN A 39 50.46 30.91 7.26
C GLN A 39 49.77 30.12 6.14
N GLU A 40 49.99 28.80 6.12
CA GLU A 40 49.39 27.86 5.17
C GLU A 40 47.92 27.54 5.50
N GLY A 41 47.42 27.91 6.68
CA GLY A 41 46.06 27.64 7.11
C GLY A 41 45.79 26.16 7.43
N ARG A 42 46.82 25.41 7.81
CA ARG A 42 46.70 23.98 8.16
C ARG A 42 45.86 23.80 9.42
N SER A 43 44.97 22.80 9.41
CA SER A 43 44.17 22.41 10.58
C SER A 43 45.07 21.90 11.70
N PHE A 44 44.91 22.45 12.91
CA PHE A 44 45.81 22.24 14.05
C PHE A 44 45.13 21.85 15.36
N SER A 45 43.80 21.84 15.36
CA SER A 45 43.01 21.48 16.53
C SER A 45 41.67 20.91 16.09
N PRO A 46 41.17 19.85 16.75
CA PRO A 46 39.81 19.38 16.58
C PRO A 46 38.75 20.29 17.25
N LEU A 47 39.20 21.30 18.01
CA LEU A 47 38.32 22.20 18.75
C LEU A 47 38.27 23.61 18.17
N VAL A 48 39.21 23.99 17.31
CA VAL A 48 39.39 25.38 16.86
C VAL A 48 39.34 25.48 15.35
N ASN A 49 38.57 26.45 14.85
CA ASN A 49 38.56 26.83 13.45
C ASN A 49 38.75 28.35 13.33
N LEU A 50 39.93 28.80 12.88
CA LEU A 50 40.25 30.22 12.80
C LEU A 50 39.43 30.98 11.74
N ASN A 51 38.98 30.30 10.68
CA ASN A 51 38.10 30.92 9.68
C ASN A 51 36.73 31.22 10.31
N PHE A 52 36.15 30.24 11.01
CA PHE A 52 34.90 30.41 11.75
C PHE A 52 35.05 31.46 12.86
N TYR A 53 36.17 31.45 13.59
CA TYR A 53 36.46 32.44 14.63
C TYR A 53 36.40 33.86 14.09
N ARG A 54 37.04 34.15 12.96
CA ARG A 54 36.97 35.48 12.33
C ARG A 54 35.58 35.79 11.79
N ALA A 55 34.91 34.83 11.16
CA ALA A 55 33.58 35.04 10.59
C ALA A 55 32.52 35.32 11.68
N SER A 56 32.66 34.69 12.84
CA SER A 56 31.72 34.83 13.96
C SER A 56 31.95 36.08 14.82
N ASN A 57 33.07 36.77 14.64
CA ASN A 57 33.49 37.90 15.45
C ASN A 57 33.84 39.09 14.55
N SER A 58 32.87 39.99 14.35
CA SER A 58 32.94 41.06 13.34
C SER A 58 34.16 42.00 13.47
N ASP A 59 34.70 42.17 14.68
CA ASP A 59 35.88 42.99 14.96
C ASP A 59 37.20 42.33 14.53
N LEU A 60 37.19 41.03 14.21
CA LEU A 60 38.36 40.26 13.79
C LEU A 60 38.45 40.11 12.26
N VAL A 61 37.51 40.70 11.52
CA VAL A 61 37.49 40.67 10.05
C VAL A 61 38.78 41.31 9.52
N GLY A 62 39.50 40.58 8.66
CA GLY A 62 40.76 41.02 8.06
C GLY A 62 42.03 40.61 8.83
N MET A 63 41.92 40.03 10.03
CA MET A 63 43.09 39.41 10.68
C MET A 63 43.60 38.23 9.86
N ASN A 64 44.93 38.10 9.75
CA ASN A 64 45.54 36.89 9.22
C ASN A 64 45.49 35.74 10.25
N ASN A 65 45.88 34.52 9.86
CA ASN A 65 45.81 33.36 10.75
C ASN A 65 46.68 33.50 12.01
N GLN A 66 47.86 34.11 11.91
CA GLN A 66 48.73 34.35 13.07
C GLN A 66 48.04 35.29 14.08
N GLN A 67 47.54 36.42 13.59
CA GLN A 67 46.84 37.40 14.43
C GLN A 67 45.57 36.81 15.08
N ALA A 68 44.79 36.03 14.32
CA ALA A 68 43.59 35.38 14.84
C ALA A 68 43.93 34.30 15.89
N PHE A 69 45.00 33.53 15.68
CA PHE A 69 45.49 32.55 16.64
C PHE A 69 45.96 33.22 17.93
N ASP A 70 46.80 34.25 17.82
CA ASP A 70 47.33 34.99 18.96
C ASP A 70 46.21 35.66 19.75
N HIS A 71 45.23 36.25 19.05
CA HIS A 71 44.06 36.85 19.70
C HIS A 71 43.21 35.80 20.43
N LEU A 72 42.92 34.67 19.79
CA LEU A 72 42.12 33.60 20.40
C LEU A 72 42.81 33.04 21.65
N SER A 73 44.12 32.78 21.56
CA SER A 73 44.90 32.17 22.65
C SER A 73 45.04 33.10 23.86
N ASN A 74 45.22 34.42 23.62
CA ASN A 74 45.45 35.38 24.70
C ASN A 74 44.16 36.00 25.27
N PHE A 75 43.10 36.10 24.47
CA PHE A 75 41.88 36.83 24.85
C PHE A 75 40.61 36.08 24.49
N GLY A 76 40.51 35.57 23.27
CA GLY A 76 39.24 35.08 22.72
C GLY A 76 38.60 33.93 23.51
N VAL A 77 39.39 32.96 23.98
CA VAL A 77 38.86 31.88 24.83
C VAL A 77 38.37 32.45 26.16
N ALA A 78 39.17 33.28 26.84
CA ALA A 78 38.79 33.89 28.11
C ALA A 78 37.50 34.73 28.00
N GLU A 79 37.35 35.47 26.90
CA GLU A 79 36.16 36.28 26.58
C GLU A 79 34.92 35.45 26.20
N GLY A 80 35.06 34.13 25.97
CA GLY A 80 33.96 33.24 25.61
C GLY A 80 33.49 33.42 24.16
N ARG A 81 34.37 33.90 23.28
CA ARG A 81 34.04 34.12 21.86
C ARG A 81 33.81 32.80 21.13
N ARG A 82 32.96 32.82 20.09
CA ARG A 82 32.70 31.64 19.24
C ARG A 82 33.88 31.36 18.33
N PHE A 83 34.62 30.28 18.59
CA PHE A 83 35.83 29.89 17.84
C PHE A 83 35.70 28.56 17.07
N SER A 84 34.54 27.91 17.15
CA SER A 84 34.25 26.64 16.49
C SER A 84 32.77 26.54 16.15
N PRO A 85 32.42 25.94 14.99
CA PRO A 85 31.05 25.59 14.69
C PRO A 85 30.54 24.43 15.55
N PHE A 86 31.44 23.67 16.18
CA PHE A 86 31.10 22.44 16.91
C PHE A 86 31.23 22.55 18.42
N VAL A 87 31.81 23.62 18.95
CA VAL A 87 32.10 23.75 20.39
C VAL A 87 31.43 25.00 20.96
N ASP A 88 30.73 24.82 22.08
CA ASP A 88 30.17 25.91 22.88
C ASP A 88 30.51 25.67 24.35
N LEU A 89 31.45 26.47 24.89
CA LEU A 89 31.92 26.33 26.27
C LEU A 89 30.84 26.72 27.30
N SER A 90 29.93 27.61 26.95
CA SER A 90 28.83 28.00 27.84
C SER A 90 27.84 26.86 27.97
N PHE A 91 27.48 26.26 26.83
CA PHE A 91 26.67 25.03 26.81
C PHE A 91 27.37 23.88 27.54
N TYR A 92 28.66 23.65 27.27
CA TYR A 92 29.45 22.62 27.93
C TYR A 92 29.41 22.74 29.45
N LYS A 93 29.57 23.95 29.99
CA LYS A 93 29.41 24.20 31.42
C LYS A 93 27.98 23.94 31.90
N GLN A 94 26.99 24.42 31.17
CA GLN A 94 25.58 24.37 31.57
C GLN A 94 25.03 22.93 31.67
N VAL A 95 25.36 22.06 30.72
CA VAL A 95 24.73 20.72 30.63
C VAL A 95 25.46 19.64 31.43
N ASN A 96 26.71 19.88 31.81
CA ASN A 96 27.49 18.97 32.64
C ASN A 96 27.42 19.46 34.10
N GLY A 97 26.51 18.88 34.88
CA GLY A 97 26.14 19.41 36.20
C GLY A 97 27.29 19.53 37.20
N ASP A 98 28.31 18.68 37.10
CA ASP A 98 29.55 18.78 37.87
C ASP A 98 30.35 20.04 37.50
N LEU A 99 30.43 20.38 36.21
CA LEU A 99 31.09 21.60 35.72
C LEU A 99 30.27 22.85 36.04
N ALA A 100 28.95 22.77 35.97
CA ALA A 100 28.04 23.86 36.36
C ALA A 100 28.25 24.29 37.82
N ALA A 101 28.60 23.34 38.70
CA ALA A 101 28.89 23.59 40.12
C ALA A 101 30.29 24.18 40.36
N THR A 102 31.15 24.29 39.33
CA THR A 102 32.49 24.87 39.47
C THR A 102 32.52 26.36 39.15
N ASN A 103 33.53 27.04 39.70
CA ASN A 103 33.90 28.40 39.31
C ASN A 103 34.88 28.43 38.12
N PHE A 104 34.90 27.38 37.27
CA PHE A 104 35.77 27.37 36.10
C PHE A 104 35.46 28.55 35.17
N ASN A 105 36.52 29.24 34.76
CA ASN A 105 36.50 30.22 33.68
C ASN A 105 36.60 29.52 32.32
N ASN A 106 36.46 30.28 31.22
CA ASN A 106 36.46 29.71 29.88
C ASN A 106 37.78 29.05 29.48
N GLU A 107 38.93 29.55 29.96
CA GLU A 107 40.24 28.91 29.72
C GLU A 107 40.27 27.51 30.35
N GLN A 108 39.84 27.40 31.62
CA GLN A 108 39.77 26.12 32.34
C GLN A 108 38.74 25.16 31.73
N LEU A 109 37.62 25.67 31.22
CA LEU A 109 36.64 24.85 30.50
C LEU A 109 37.21 24.32 29.18
N PHE A 110 37.95 25.14 28.44
CA PHE A 110 38.63 24.70 27.22
C PHE A 110 39.66 23.61 27.53
N ASP A 111 40.50 23.82 28.55
CA ASP A 111 41.49 22.84 28.98
C ASP A 111 40.82 21.54 29.44
N HIS A 112 39.73 21.62 30.19
CA HIS A 112 38.99 20.43 30.63
C HIS A 112 38.35 19.70 29.44
N LEU A 113 37.73 20.42 28.51
CA LEU A 113 37.14 19.84 27.31
C LEU A 113 38.18 19.10 26.46
N SER A 114 39.33 19.74 26.22
CA SER A 114 40.43 19.21 25.41
C SER A 114 41.06 17.95 26.03
N ASN A 115 41.33 18.00 27.34
CA ASN A 115 42.01 16.90 28.03
C ASN A 115 41.07 15.74 28.36
N TYR A 116 39.84 16.03 28.80
CA TYR A 116 38.91 15.04 29.36
C TYR A 116 37.58 15.00 28.61
N GLY A 117 36.92 16.15 28.45
CA GLY A 117 35.52 16.23 28.03
C GLY A 117 35.18 15.50 26.75
N VAL A 118 35.96 15.71 25.67
CA VAL A 118 35.74 15.00 24.41
C VAL A 118 35.96 13.50 24.59
N GLY A 119 37.04 13.09 25.27
CA GLY A 119 37.35 11.68 25.50
C GLY A 119 36.25 10.94 26.28
N GLU A 120 35.68 11.61 27.28
CA GLU A 120 34.57 11.11 28.10
C GLU A 120 33.21 11.08 27.37
N GLY A 121 33.11 11.69 26.18
CA GLY A 121 31.86 11.76 25.42
C GLY A 121 30.84 12.72 26.04
N ARG A 122 31.30 13.75 26.74
CA ARG A 122 30.43 14.76 27.35
C ARG A 122 29.79 15.65 26.27
N ASN A 123 28.60 16.16 26.55
CA ASN A 123 27.91 17.09 25.66
C ASN A 123 28.58 18.47 25.75
N PHE A 124 29.24 18.91 24.67
CA PHE A 124 29.94 20.19 24.57
C PHE A 124 29.39 21.10 23.47
N SER A 125 28.32 20.67 22.81
CA SER A 125 27.66 21.40 21.74
C SER A 125 26.16 21.16 21.79
N PRO A 126 25.34 22.20 21.60
CA PRO A 126 23.93 22.01 21.35
C PRO A 126 23.65 21.36 19.99
N PHE A 127 24.63 21.35 19.08
CA PHE A 127 24.44 20.92 17.70
C PHE A 127 25.11 19.59 17.36
N VAL A 128 26.02 19.09 18.20
CA VAL A 128 26.79 17.86 17.95
C VAL A 128 26.49 16.83 19.03
N ASP A 129 26.06 15.66 18.58
CA ASP A 129 25.95 14.46 19.40
C ASP A 129 26.86 13.38 18.81
N LEU A 130 28.01 13.12 19.44
CA LEU A 130 28.98 12.14 18.95
C LEU A 130 28.47 10.70 19.06
N ASN A 131 27.59 10.41 20.02
CA ASN A 131 27.00 9.07 20.14
C ASN A 131 26.02 8.84 18.99
N PHE A 132 25.15 9.80 18.71
CA PHE A 132 24.28 9.76 17.55
C PHE A 132 25.10 9.68 16.25
N TYR A 133 26.11 10.54 16.10
CA TYR A 133 26.99 10.54 14.92
C TYR A 133 27.60 9.17 14.65
N LYS A 134 28.11 8.49 15.69
CA LYS A 134 28.60 7.12 15.59
C LYS A 134 27.50 6.11 15.23
N GLN A 135 26.31 6.25 15.82
CA GLN A 135 25.20 5.33 15.64
C GLN A 135 24.64 5.34 14.21
N VAL A 136 24.44 6.53 13.62
CA VAL A 136 23.85 6.64 12.28
C VAL A 136 24.86 6.48 11.15
N ASN A 137 26.15 6.60 11.43
CA ASN A 137 27.24 6.38 10.48
C ASN A 137 27.94 5.04 10.78
N GLY A 138 27.34 3.94 10.31
CA GLY A 138 27.75 2.57 10.67
C GLY A 138 29.21 2.22 10.35
N ASP A 139 29.83 2.87 9.38
CA ASP A 139 31.25 2.73 9.05
C ASP A 139 32.16 3.24 10.18
N LEU A 140 31.80 4.33 10.85
CA LEU A 140 32.55 4.87 11.99
C LEU A 140 32.44 3.95 13.21
N ALA A 141 31.26 3.34 13.41
CA ALA A 141 31.06 2.33 14.44
C ALA A 141 31.89 1.07 14.15
N ALA A 142 31.88 0.58 12.90
CA ALA A 142 32.64 -0.59 12.47
C ALA A 142 34.16 -0.37 12.57
N ALA A 143 34.63 0.84 12.28
CA ALA A 143 36.03 1.21 12.44
C ALA A 143 36.47 1.40 13.91
N GLY A 144 35.53 1.30 14.87
CA GLY A 144 35.83 1.35 16.29
C GLY A 144 36.25 2.74 16.80
N PHE A 145 35.82 3.81 16.14
CA PHE A 145 36.26 5.16 16.49
C PHE A 145 35.86 5.53 17.93
N ASN A 146 36.81 6.13 18.65
CA ASN A 146 36.56 6.77 19.95
C ASN A 146 36.07 8.21 19.78
N ASN A 147 35.62 8.83 20.87
CA ASN A 147 35.01 10.17 20.83
C ASN A 147 35.92 11.27 20.25
N LYS A 148 37.24 11.22 20.50
CA LYS A 148 38.18 12.17 19.91
C LYS A 148 38.26 11.96 18.39
N GLN A 149 38.41 10.72 17.94
CA GLN A 149 38.44 10.38 16.51
C GLN A 149 37.13 10.74 15.80
N LEU A 150 35.98 10.61 16.46
CA LEU A 150 34.69 11.02 15.90
C LEU A 150 34.62 12.53 15.67
N LEU A 151 35.07 13.34 16.62
CA LEU A 151 35.13 14.79 16.46
C LEU A 151 36.12 15.21 15.36
N GLU A 152 37.30 14.60 15.34
CA GLU A 152 38.32 14.82 14.30
C GLU A 152 37.77 14.47 12.90
N HIS A 153 37.07 13.34 12.80
CA HIS A 153 36.42 12.92 11.55
C HIS A 153 35.31 13.88 11.15
N LEU A 154 34.43 14.28 12.08
CA LEU A 154 33.34 15.22 11.80
C LEU A 154 33.88 16.54 11.22
N GLN A 155 34.94 17.08 11.82
CA GLN A 155 35.55 18.33 11.37
C GLN A 155 36.28 18.19 10.02
N SER A 156 36.98 17.08 9.81
CA SER A 156 37.85 16.91 8.63
C SER A 156 37.08 16.42 7.41
N TYR A 157 36.03 15.62 7.62
CA TYR A 157 35.29 14.93 6.55
C TYR A 157 33.77 15.05 6.75
N GLY A 158 33.26 14.68 7.93
CA GLY A 158 31.84 14.44 8.17
C GLY A 158 30.91 15.58 7.75
N LEU A 159 31.24 16.82 8.12
CA LEU A 159 30.46 17.99 7.72
C LEU A 159 30.47 18.20 6.20
N ASN A 160 31.64 18.09 5.56
CA ASN A 160 31.77 18.26 4.12
C ASN A 160 31.09 17.12 3.34
N GLU A 161 31.05 15.91 3.91
CA GLU A 161 30.32 14.76 3.36
C GLU A 161 28.80 14.85 3.57
N GLY A 162 28.32 15.81 4.38
CA GLY A 162 26.89 15.96 4.66
C GLY A 162 26.34 14.91 5.63
N ARG A 163 27.20 14.28 6.43
CA ARG A 163 26.78 13.26 7.40
C ARG A 163 25.94 13.87 8.52
N GLN A 164 24.92 13.16 8.96
CA GLN A 164 24.08 13.58 10.06
C GLN A 164 24.75 13.29 11.41
N PHE A 165 24.82 14.29 12.29
CA PHE A 165 25.49 14.21 13.60
C PHE A 165 24.60 14.67 14.78
N ASN A 166 23.30 14.87 14.53
CA ASN A 166 22.29 15.17 15.54
C ASN A 166 20.88 14.85 14.97
N PRO A 167 19.95 14.28 15.76
CA PRO A 167 18.58 14.01 15.30
C PRO A 167 17.80 15.25 14.84
N ALA A 168 18.04 16.43 15.41
CA ALA A 168 17.26 17.63 15.12
C ALA A 168 17.79 18.49 13.96
N PHE A 169 18.88 18.07 13.31
CA PHE A 169 19.43 18.75 12.13
C PHE A 169 20.02 17.77 11.13
N ASP A 170 19.53 17.80 9.90
CA ASP A 170 20.05 17.07 8.74
C ASP A 170 20.34 18.08 7.62
N LEU A 171 21.59 18.13 7.16
CA LEU A 171 22.06 19.08 6.15
C LEU A 171 21.33 18.93 4.82
N ASN A 172 21.14 17.70 4.36
CA ASN A 172 20.53 17.41 3.07
C ASN A 172 19.04 17.77 3.15
N TYR A 173 18.36 17.35 4.21
CA TYR A 173 16.97 17.69 4.44
C TYR A 173 16.77 19.21 4.55
N TYR A 174 17.62 19.89 5.33
CA TYR A 174 17.56 21.33 5.51
C TYR A 174 17.71 22.09 4.18
N LEU A 175 18.63 21.67 3.32
CA LEU A 175 18.80 22.23 1.98
C LEU A 175 17.58 21.97 1.10
N GLU A 176 17.01 20.77 1.17
CA GLU A 176 15.89 20.36 0.31
C GLU A 176 14.59 21.11 0.62
N VAL A 177 14.26 21.28 1.90
CA VAL A 177 12.98 21.90 2.32
C VAL A 177 13.02 23.43 2.35
N ASN A 178 14.21 24.05 2.30
CA ASN A 178 14.38 25.49 2.29
C ASN A 178 14.82 25.97 0.89
N ALA A 179 13.84 26.28 0.04
CA ALA A 179 14.04 26.58 -1.38
C ALA A 179 15.01 27.74 -1.67
N ASP A 180 15.06 28.74 -0.80
CA ASP A 180 15.99 29.88 -0.88
C ASP A 180 17.45 29.45 -0.66
N LEU A 181 17.69 28.54 0.29
CA LEU A 181 19.03 27.98 0.53
C LEU A 181 19.49 27.11 -0.63
N LYS A 182 18.55 26.34 -1.22
CA LYS A 182 18.79 25.56 -2.44
C LYS A 182 19.16 26.45 -3.62
N ALA A 183 18.47 27.58 -3.77
CA ALA A 183 18.78 28.57 -4.80
C ALA A 183 20.15 29.26 -4.58
N ALA A 184 20.52 29.49 -3.31
CA ALA A 184 21.79 30.10 -2.93
C ALA A 184 23.02 29.18 -3.12
N LYS A 185 22.82 27.87 -3.35
CA LYS A 185 23.87 26.86 -3.57
C LYS A 185 24.96 26.87 -2.48
N LEU A 186 24.54 27.04 -1.23
CA LEU A 186 25.43 27.01 -0.08
C LEU A 186 26.09 25.63 0.05
N ASN A 187 27.38 25.61 0.42
CA ASN A 187 28.04 24.36 0.79
C ASN A 187 27.62 23.91 2.20
N ASN A 188 27.96 22.68 2.58
CA ASN A 188 27.53 22.10 3.86
C ASN A 188 27.98 22.90 5.09
N SER A 189 29.17 23.51 5.06
CA SER A 189 29.64 24.36 6.15
C SER A 189 28.79 25.64 6.25
N GLN A 190 28.50 26.28 5.11
CA GLN A 190 27.63 27.46 5.06
C GLN A 190 26.19 27.15 5.47
N LEU A 191 25.67 25.97 5.12
CA LEU A 191 24.34 25.53 5.54
C LEU A 191 24.25 25.33 7.06
N PHE A 192 25.27 24.69 7.65
CA PHE A 192 25.33 24.52 9.09
C PHE A 192 25.44 25.86 9.81
N GLU A 193 26.34 26.75 9.34
CA GLU A 193 26.44 28.11 9.88
C GLU A 193 25.11 28.87 9.75
N HIS A 194 24.45 28.79 8.59
CA HIS A 194 23.15 29.44 8.38
C HIS A 194 22.12 28.94 9.40
N PHE A 195 22.03 27.63 9.62
CA PHE A 195 21.13 27.06 10.63
C PHE A 195 21.43 27.59 12.04
N GLN A 196 22.71 27.60 12.43
CA GLN A 196 23.15 28.03 13.77
C GLN A 196 22.88 29.52 14.04
N PHE A 197 23.10 30.39 13.05
CA PHE A 197 22.97 31.84 13.22
C PHE A 197 21.56 32.37 12.93
N TYR A 198 20.85 31.76 11.99
CA TYR A 198 19.58 32.29 11.48
C TYR A 198 18.46 31.25 11.53
N GLY A 199 18.68 30.06 10.99
CA GLY A 199 17.64 29.05 10.78
C GLY A 199 16.85 28.67 12.02
N LEU A 200 17.53 28.49 13.16
CA LEU A 200 16.87 28.22 14.44
C LEU A 200 16.02 29.39 14.91
N THR A 201 16.53 30.61 14.85
CA THR A 201 15.77 31.81 15.24
C THR A 201 14.53 31.98 14.37
N GLU A 202 14.66 31.74 13.07
CA GLU A 202 13.56 31.81 12.08
C GLU A 202 12.55 30.66 12.22
N GLY A 203 12.91 29.60 12.96
CA GLY A 203 12.13 28.39 13.12
C GLY A 203 11.96 27.63 11.80
N ARG A 204 13.05 27.49 11.04
CA ARG A 204 13.08 26.69 9.83
C ARG A 204 13.05 25.20 10.16
N VAL A 205 12.39 24.43 9.30
CA VAL A 205 12.37 22.96 9.39
C VAL A 205 13.78 22.44 9.13
N SER A 206 14.31 21.62 10.03
CA SER A 206 15.73 21.32 10.11
C SER A 206 16.10 19.84 10.01
N SER A 207 15.17 18.94 10.26
CA SER A 207 15.28 17.53 9.92
C SER A 207 13.90 16.92 9.72
N SER A 208 13.84 15.71 9.16
CA SER A 208 12.61 14.92 9.11
C SER A 208 12.09 14.52 10.49
N ALA A 209 12.95 14.53 11.51
CA ALA A 209 12.61 14.16 12.88
C ALA A 209 12.30 15.37 13.78
N PHE A 210 12.51 16.59 13.28
CA PHE A 210 12.34 17.80 14.08
C PHE A 210 11.96 19.03 13.25
N ASN A 211 10.82 19.62 13.62
CA ASN A 211 10.38 20.94 13.22
C ASN A 211 10.03 21.73 14.49
N VAL A 212 10.83 22.75 14.81
CA VAL A 212 10.68 23.50 16.07
C VAL A 212 9.29 24.15 16.24
N LYS A 213 8.65 24.55 15.14
CA LYS A 213 7.32 25.16 15.18
C LYS A 213 6.26 24.12 15.54
N VAL A 214 6.36 22.93 14.95
CA VAL A 214 5.49 21.79 15.28
C VAL A 214 5.76 21.33 16.71
N TYR A 215 7.03 21.20 17.09
CA TYR A 215 7.41 20.82 18.44
C TYR A 215 6.84 21.78 19.48
N LEU A 216 6.90 23.10 19.25
CA LEU A 216 6.25 24.07 20.15
C LEU A 216 4.72 23.94 20.14
N ALA A 217 4.10 23.78 18.97
CA ALA A 217 2.65 23.62 18.85
C ALA A 217 2.15 22.38 19.63
N ASN A 218 2.90 21.29 19.61
CA ASN A 218 2.56 20.02 20.24
C ASN A 218 2.83 20.02 21.75
N ASN A 219 3.50 21.05 22.28
CA ASN A 219 3.99 21.10 23.66
C ASN A 219 3.58 22.41 24.34
N SER A 220 2.30 22.49 24.69
CA SER A 220 1.66 23.69 25.25
C SER A 220 2.29 24.16 26.57
N ASP A 221 2.90 23.27 27.34
CA ASP A 221 3.67 23.59 28.55
C ASP A 221 4.91 24.45 28.23
N LEU A 222 5.61 24.13 27.14
CA LEU A 222 6.77 24.91 26.69
C LEU A 222 6.36 26.28 26.16
N VAL A 223 5.22 26.35 25.46
CA VAL A 223 4.62 27.62 25.00
C VAL A 223 4.21 28.47 26.19
N ALA A 224 3.54 27.89 27.19
CA ALA A 224 3.15 28.58 28.42
C ALA A 224 4.37 29.08 29.22
N ALA A 225 5.47 28.33 29.20
CA ALA A 225 6.76 28.74 29.77
C ALA A 225 7.52 29.79 28.92
N GLY A 226 6.98 30.18 27.76
CA GLY A 226 7.54 31.22 26.90
C GLY A 226 8.81 30.78 26.15
N PHE A 227 8.95 29.50 25.83
CA PHE A 227 10.15 29.00 25.16
C PHE A 227 10.32 29.61 23.77
N SER A 228 11.55 30.09 23.51
CA SER A 228 12.01 30.42 22.15
C SER A 228 12.29 29.16 21.33
N ASN A 229 12.44 29.32 20.01
CA ASN A 229 12.83 28.22 19.12
C ASN A 229 14.14 27.55 19.56
N GLN A 230 15.13 28.33 19.99
CA GLN A 230 16.38 27.79 20.53
C GLN A 230 16.14 26.95 21.78
N GLN A 231 15.35 27.45 22.74
CA GLN A 231 15.05 26.70 23.96
C GLN A 231 14.25 25.42 23.66
N ALA A 232 13.33 25.46 22.70
CA ALA A 232 12.56 24.30 22.26
C ALA A 232 13.43 23.25 21.55
N TYR A 233 14.34 23.68 20.66
CA TYR A 233 15.35 22.81 20.05
C TYR A 233 16.21 22.12 21.12
N MET A 234 16.67 22.90 22.11
CA MET A 234 17.45 22.35 23.22
C MET A 234 16.64 21.38 24.08
N HIS A 235 15.38 21.70 24.35
CA HIS A 235 14.49 20.83 25.11
C HIS A 235 14.29 19.50 24.40
N PHE A 236 14.03 19.50 23.09
CA PHE A 236 13.87 18.27 22.31
C PHE A 236 15.10 17.36 22.42
N LEU A 237 16.29 17.92 22.30
CA LEU A 237 17.54 17.16 22.37
C LEU A 237 17.85 16.60 23.76
N MET A 238 17.57 17.37 24.81
CA MET A 238 17.96 17.00 26.17
C MET A 238 16.88 16.16 26.89
N HIS A 239 15.61 16.42 26.59
CA HIS A 239 14.46 15.94 27.34
C HIS A 239 13.38 15.33 26.43
N GLY A 240 12.95 16.04 25.40
CA GLY A 240 11.77 15.70 24.59
C GLY A 240 11.78 14.28 24.02
N GLN A 241 12.92 13.84 23.47
CA GLN A 241 13.07 12.47 22.95
C GLN A 241 12.90 11.40 24.05
N LYS A 242 13.39 11.66 25.28
CA LYS A 242 13.25 10.74 26.42
C LYS A 242 11.84 10.75 27.00
N GLU A 243 11.14 11.88 26.86
CA GLU A 243 9.75 12.06 27.27
C GLU A 243 8.75 11.53 26.25
N GLY A 244 9.20 11.09 25.06
CA GLY A 244 8.35 10.58 23.99
C GLY A 244 7.58 11.66 23.23
N ARG A 245 7.99 12.93 23.31
CA ARG A 245 7.34 14.04 22.59
C ARG A 245 7.68 13.98 21.11
N SER A 246 6.67 14.07 20.23
CA SER A 246 6.89 14.08 18.77
C SER A 246 7.58 15.38 18.32
N GLY A 247 8.65 15.25 17.54
CA GLY A 247 9.43 16.36 16.98
C GLY A 247 8.88 16.94 15.69
N SER A 248 7.97 16.24 15.00
CA SER A 248 7.45 16.57 13.67
C SER A 248 6.05 15.98 13.46
N ASP A 249 5.32 16.49 12.47
CA ASP A 249 4.08 15.90 11.94
C ASP A 249 4.48 14.91 10.85
N TYR A 250 4.25 13.61 11.08
CA TYR A 250 4.59 12.57 10.11
C TYR A 250 3.40 12.09 9.28
N ALA A 251 2.18 12.15 9.81
CA ALA A 251 0.98 11.59 9.20
C ALA A 251 0.25 12.58 8.28
N GLY A 252 0.44 13.88 8.50
CA GLY A 252 -0.09 14.94 7.67
C GLY A 252 -1.62 15.06 7.76
N ASN A 253 -2.12 16.24 7.39
CA ASN A 253 -3.51 16.65 7.60
C ASN A 253 -4.46 16.39 6.40
N SER A 254 -4.06 15.54 5.44
CA SER A 254 -4.88 15.20 4.27
C SER A 254 -4.62 13.78 3.75
N LEU A 255 -5.56 13.23 2.96
CA LEU A 255 -5.40 11.92 2.31
C LEU A 255 -4.16 11.86 1.39
N ASP A 256 -3.83 12.96 0.72
CA ASP A 256 -2.68 13.04 -0.20
C ASP A 256 -1.34 13.02 0.55
N SER A 257 -1.30 13.60 1.75
CA SER A 257 -0.13 13.61 2.62
C SER A 257 -0.04 12.38 3.55
N ALA A 258 -0.99 11.46 3.45
CA ALA A 258 -1.15 10.38 4.42
C ALA A 258 0.09 9.49 4.52
N ARG A 259 0.52 9.22 5.76
CA ARG A 259 1.66 8.33 6.03
C ARG A 259 1.31 6.89 5.76
N ILE A 260 2.20 6.18 5.07
CA ILE A 260 2.00 4.77 4.76
C ILE A 260 2.11 3.95 6.05
N LEU A 261 1.07 3.17 6.34
CA LEU A 261 1.04 2.09 7.33
C LEU A 261 1.30 0.76 6.60
N PRO A 262 2.56 0.31 6.48
CA PRO A 262 2.87 -0.97 5.87
C PRO A 262 2.22 -2.13 6.64
N GLN A 263 1.77 -3.13 5.90
CA GLN A 263 1.43 -4.43 6.48
C GLN A 263 2.72 -5.06 7.02
N SER A 264 2.82 -5.23 8.33
CA SER A 264 4.02 -5.77 8.98
C SER A 264 3.64 -6.76 10.07
N THR A 265 4.28 -7.92 10.08
CA THR A 265 4.06 -8.96 11.09
C THR A 265 4.54 -8.57 12.49
N ASN A 266 5.29 -7.47 12.61
CA ASN A 266 5.85 -6.99 13.87
C ASN A 266 4.95 -5.95 14.56
N ASN A 267 3.77 -5.64 14.00
CA ASN A 267 2.81 -4.65 14.51
C ASN A 267 3.50 -3.36 14.99
N PRO A 268 4.21 -2.63 14.10
CA PRO A 268 4.95 -1.44 14.47
C PRO A 268 4.04 -0.39 15.12
N ILE A 269 4.58 0.28 16.14
CA ILE A 269 3.91 1.38 16.84
C ILE A 269 4.26 2.68 16.13
N TYR A 270 3.24 3.42 15.69
CA TYR A 270 3.36 4.73 15.08
C TYR A 270 2.98 5.80 16.10
N THR A 271 3.95 6.59 16.53
CA THR A 271 3.74 7.72 17.44
C THR A 271 3.49 8.99 16.64
N ASP A 272 2.48 9.77 17.02
CA ASP A 272 2.23 11.11 16.48
C ASP A 272 1.40 11.97 17.47
N PHE A 273 0.92 13.13 17.03
CA PHE A 273 0.17 14.07 17.85
C PHE A 273 -0.99 14.70 17.08
N VAL A 274 -2.17 14.76 17.71
CA VAL A 274 -3.27 15.62 17.25
C VAL A 274 -3.64 16.67 18.29
N GLY A 275 -4.03 17.87 17.84
CA GLY A 275 -4.33 19.01 18.69
C GLY A 275 -4.85 20.25 17.96
N LEU A 276 -4.89 21.38 18.68
CA LEU A 276 -5.43 22.66 18.17
C LEU A 276 -4.69 23.22 16.94
N GLY A 277 -3.43 22.84 16.74
CA GLY A 277 -2.61 23.22 15.58
C GLY A 277 -2.46 22.11 14.54
N ASP A 278 -2.92 20.90 14.86
CA ASP A 278 -2.72 19.67 14.08
C ASP A 278 -3.95 18.77 14.27
N THR A 279 -5.04 19.12 13.61
CA THR A 279 -6.35 18.56 14.01
C THR A 279 -6.55 17.12 13.58
N LYS A 280 -5.78 16.67 12.57
CA LYS A 280 -5.96 15.37 11.94
C LYS A 280 -4.65 14.80 11.44
N ASP A 281 -4.50 13.51 11.67
CA ASP A 281 -3.44 12.71 11.12
C ASP A 281 -4.02 11.64 10.21
N TYR A 282 -3.52 11.57 8.98
CA TYR A 282 -3.96 10.57 8.01
C TYR A 282 -2.88 9.51 7.79
N TYR A 283 -3.33 8.26 7.79
CA TYR A 283 -2.51 7.14 7.38
C TYR A 283 -3.15 6.40 6.22
N ARG A 284 -2.35 5.82 5.35
CA ARG A 284 -2.81 5.01 4.20
C ARG A 284 -2.42 3.56 4.40
N ILE A 285 -3.39 2.67 4.23
CA ILE A 285 -3.22 1.22 4.25
C ILE A 285 -3.74 0.67 2.91
N SER A 286 -3.04 -0.30 2.33
CA SER A 286 -3.52 -1.01 1.14
C SER A 286 -3.50 -2.51 1.40
N PHE A 287 -4.60 -3.18 1.11
CA PHE A 287 -4.75 -4.64 1.13
C PHE A 287 -4.89 -5.16 -0.29
N ASP A 288 -4.17 -6.24 -0.61
CA ASP A 288 -4.25 -6.95 -1.89
C ASP A 288 -5.27 -8.10 -1.87
N HIS A 289 -5.74 -8.49 -0.68
CA HIS A 289 -6.74 -9.54 -0.46
C HIS A 289 -7.62 -9.20 0.75
N LEU A 290 -8.71 -9.94 0.93
CA LEU A 290 -9.60 -9.80 2.10
C LEU A 290 -8.83 -10.02 3.41
N THR A 291 -8.85 -9.05 4.31
CA THR A 291 -8.03 -9.04 5.52
C THR A 291 -8.86 -8.74 6.77
N ASN A 292 -8.64 -9.47 7.86
CA ASN A 292 -9.11 -9.06 9.19
C ASN A 292 -8.12 -8.05 9.77
N ALA A 293 -8.57 -6.82 9.99
CA ALA A 293 -7.77 -5.72 10.51
C ALA A 293 -8.23 -5.36 11.93
N SER A 294 -7.25 -5.15 12.82
CA SER A 294 -7.44 -4.61 14.16
C SER A 294 -6.57 -3.37 14.31
N LEU A 295 -7.23 -2.22 14.44
CA LEU A 295 -6.59 -0.94 14.65
C LEU A 295 -6.76 -0.54 16.11
N LYS A 296 -5.68 -0.07 16.75
CA LYS A 296 -5.71 0.41 18.12
C LYS A 296 -4.98 1.74 18.23
N LEU A 297 -5.66 2.72 18.83
CA LEU A 297 -5.10 4.01 19.23
C LEU A 297 -4.99 4.02 20.76
N ASP A 298 -3.78 4.14 21.30
CA ASP A 298 -3.56 4.18 22.75
C ASP A 298 -2.48 5.18 23.15
N SER A 299 -2.08 5.14 24.43
CA SER A 299 -1.17 6.12 25.06
C SER A 299 -1.66 7.57 24.98
N LEU A 300 -2.98 7.76 24.91
CA LEU A 300 -3.62 9.06 24.88
C LEU A 300 -3.38 9.83 26.19
N THR A 301 -3.03 11.10 26.04
CA THR A 301 -2.89 12.07 27.14
C THR A 301 -4.09 13.01 27.25
N ASP A 302 -4.89 13.09 26.19
CA ASP A 302 -6.18 13.78 26.08
C ASP A 302 -7.01 13.12 24.95
N ASN A 303 -8.23 13.61 24.71
CA ASN A 303 -9.21 12.99 23.81
C ASN A 303 -8.80 12.99 22.32
N ALA A 304 -8.80 11.81 21.69
CA ALA A 304 -8.69 11.67 20.24
C ALA A 304 -9.48 10.45 19.75
N ASP A 305 -10.05 10.60 18.56
CA ASP A 305 -10.87 9.59 17.91
C ASP A 305 -10.12 8.94 16.75
N VAL A 306 -10.51 7.72 16.38
CA VAL A 306 -9.98 7.04 15.20
C VAL A 306 -11.09 6.57 14.27
N THR A 307 -10.91 6.75 12.97
CA THR A 307 -11.85 6.28 11.95
C THR A 307 -11.13 5.63 10.77
N ILE A 308 -11.78 4.65 10.15
CA ILE A 308 -11.36 4.04 8.89
C ILE A 308 -12.24 4.62 7.77
N LEU A 309 -11.59 5.07 6.70
CA LEU A 309 -12.19 5.65 5.51
C LEU A 309 -11.90 4.76 4.28
N ASP A 310 -12.82 4.74 3.32
CA ASP A 310 -12.56 4.16 2.00
C ASP A 310 -11.64 5.06 1.14
N SER A 311 -11.33 4.61 -0.08
CA SER A 311 -10.45 5.34 -1.00
C SER A 311 -10.98 6.71 -1.44
N THR A 312 -12.27 7.00 -1.22
CA THR A 312 -12.92 8.29 -1.51
C THR A 312 -13.01 9.20 -0.30
N GLY A 313 -12.57 8.73 0.88
CA GLY A 313 -12.65 9.46 2.15
C GLY A 313 -13.98 9.26 2.91
N LYS A 314 -14.83 8.32 2.48
CA LYS A 314 -16.09 8.03 3.19
C LYS A 314 -15.82 7.11 4.39
N VAL A 315 -16.43 7.43 5.53
CA VAL A 315 -16.30 6.64 6.77
C VAL A 315 -16.89 5.24 6.60
N ILE A 316 -16.10 4.24 6.97
CA ILE A 316 -16.48 2.82 7.05
C ILE A 316 -16.79 2.45 8.51
N ALA A 317 -15.89 2.82 9.42
CA ALA A 317 -15.98 2.50 10.85
C ALA A 317 -15.27 3.56 11.68
N GLY A 318 -15.65 3.71 12.94
CA GLY A 318 -15.06 4.67 13.87
C GLY A 318 -15.17 4.22 15.31
N SER A 319 -14.22 4.65 16.13
CA SER A 319 -14.24 4.52 17.58
C SER A 319 -14.01 5.92 18.17
N LEU A 320 -14.96 6.33 19.02
CA LEU A 320 -15.13 7.71 19.51
C LEU A 320 -15.22 7.74 21.05
N ASN A 321 -14.41 6.95 21.75
CA ASN A 321 -14.47 6.96 23.22
C ASN A 321 -13.96 8.31 23.74
N THR A 322 -14.52 8.77 24.85
CA THR A 322 -14.13 10.07 25.41
C THR A 322 -12.92 9.95 26.33
N GLY A 323 -12.07 10.97 26.32
CA GLY A 323 -10.96 11.14 27.26
C GLY A 323 -9.74 10.31 26.85
N VAL A 324 -9.09 9.64 27.79
CA VAL A 324 -7.85 8.86 27.53
C VAL A 324 -8.11 7.37 27.31
N THR A 325 -9.37 6.99 27.08
CA THR A 325 -9.72 5.59 26.80
C THR A 325 -9.18 5.22 25.43
N SER A 326 -8.55 4.05 25.30
CA SER A 326 -8.03 3.61 23.99
C SER A 326 -9.15 3.41 22.99
N GLU A 327 -8.89 3.78 21.74
CA GLU A 327 -9.77 3.46 20.63
C GLU A 327 -9.42 2.11 20.02
N THR A 328 -10.43 1.36 19.58
CA THR A 328 -10.20 0.09 18.88
C THR A 328 -11.25 -0.14 17.81
N ILE A 329 -10.79 -0.45 16.60
CA ILE A 329 -11.63 -0.85 15.48
C ILE A 329 -11.19 -2.24 15.03
N ASN A 330 -12.13 -3.19 15.03
CA ASN A 330 -11.93 -4.51 14.45
C ASN A 330 -12.89 -4.69 13.29
N GLY A 331 -12.42 -5.23 12.17
CA GLY A 331 -13.27 -5.51 11.04
C GLY A 331 -12.57 -6.30 9.95
N THR A 332 -13.35 -6.80 9.00
CA THR A 332 -12.82 -7.40 7.77
C THR A 332 -12.91 -6.37 6.65
N LEU A 333 -11.79 -6.11 5.98
CA LEU A 333 -11.71 -5.18 4.85
C LEU A 333 -11.41 -5.96 3.58
N GLU A 334 -12.14 -5.64 2.50
CA GLU A 334 -11.89 -6.18 1.15
C GLU A 334 -10.50 -5.74 0.64
N ALA A 335 -10.05 -6.36 -0.46
CA ALA A 335 -8.88 -5.86 -1.17
C ALA A 335 -9.14 -4.41 -1.63
N GLY A 336 -8.21 -3.50 -1.34
CA GLY A 336 -8.39 -2.08 -1.63
C GLY A 336 -7.44 -1.17 -0.85
N THR A 337 -7.54 0.13 -1.13
CA THR A 337 -6.84 1.17 -0.37
C THR A 337 -7.81 1.86 0.58
N TYR A 338 -7.37 2.01 1.82
CA TYR A 338 -8.11 2.61 2.92
C TYR A 338 -7.26 3.67 3.60
N TYR A 339 -7.92 4.56 4.31
CA TYR A 339 -7.27 5.55 5.14
C TYR A 339 -7.68 5.40 6.60
N VAL A 340 -6.76 5.68 7.51
CA VAL A 340 -7.05 5.86 8.93
C VAL A 340 -6.93 7.34 9.22
N GLU A 341 -7.98 7.93 9.75
CA GLU A 341 -7.97 9.29 10.29
C GLU A 341 -7.93 9.20 11.81
N VAL A 342 -6.87 9.73 12.41
CA VAL A 342 -6.82 10.07 13.84
C VAL A 342 -7.16 11.54 13.96
N SER A 343 -8.07 11.91 14.86
CA SER A 343 -8.53 13.30 14.96
C SER A 343 -8.64 13.77 16.41
N SER A 344 -8.25 15.03 16.64
CA SER A 344 -8.45 15.67 17.95
C SER A 344 -9.94 15.87 18.21
N ALA A 345 -10.39 15.48 19.40
CA ALA A 345 -11.80 15.54 19.78
C ALA A 345 -12.04 16.60 20.87
N GLY A 346 -12.87 17.61 20.56
CA GLY A 346 -13.23 18.67 21.51
C GLY A 346 -12.12 19.72 21.76
N GLY A 347 -11.14 19.84 20.87
CA GLY A 347 -10.00 20.76 21.03
C GLY A 347 -8.90 20.25 21.97
N ALA A 348 -8.95 18.95 22.30
CA ALA A 348 -7.95 18.23 23.07
C ALA A 348 -6.60 18.19 22.35
N ASN A 349 -5.51 18.09 23.12
CA ASN A 349 -4.15 17.97 22.58
C ASN A 349 -3.54 16.68 23.13
N THR A 350 -3.21 15.73 22.25
CA THR A 350 -2.79 14.41 22.69
C THR A 350 -1.74 13.81 21.77
N ASN A 351 -0.67 13.29 22.40
CA ASN A 351 0.18 12.32 21.73
C ASN A 351 -0.52 10.96 21.73
N TYR A 352 -0.25 10.15 20.72
CA TYR A 352 -0.83 8.82 20.62
C TYR A 352 0.14 7.80 20.05
N ASN A 353 -0.22 6.53 20.24
CA ASN A 353 0.35 5.36 19.58
C ASN A 353 -0.73 4.71 18.72
N LEU A 354 -0.47 4.57 17.42
CA LEU A 354 -1.31 3.84 16.48
C LEU A 354 -0.66 2.50 16.12
N THR A 355 -1.43 1.43 16.22
CA THR A 355 -1.01 0.08 15.82
C THR A 355 -2.04 -0.57 14.92
N LEU A 356 -1.57 -1.27 13.89
CA LEU A 356 -2.38 -2.10 12.99
C LEU A 356 -1.90 -3.55 13.12
N SER A 357 -2.82 -4.45 13.45
CA SER A 357 -2.62 -5.90 13.38
C SER A 357 -3.51 -6.48 12.29
N THR A 358 -2.96 -7.39 11.49
CA THR A 358 -3.67 -8.01 10.36
C THR A 358 -3.64 -9.52 10.47
N GLU A 359 -4.74 -10.16 10.09
CA GLU A 359 -4.84 -11.62 10.06
C GLU A 359 -5.61 -12.08 8.81
N ASN A 360 -5.19 -13.22 8.28
CA ASN A 360 -5.89 -13.89 7.19
C ASN A 360 -7.22 -14.49 7.71
N PRO A 361 -8.40 -14.09 7.17
CA PRO A 361 -9.69 -14.60 7.62
C PRO A 361 -9.87 -16.12 7.47
N LEU A 362 -9.29 -16.72 6.42
CA LEU A 362 -9.48 -18.16 6.15
C LEU A 362 -8.74 -19.05 7.16
N SER A 363 -7.74 -18.52 7.87
CA SER A 363 -7.01 -19.27 8.90
C SER A 363 -7.89 -19.72 10.08
N LYS A 364 -9.03 -19.03 10.28
CA LYS A 364 -10.02 -19.31 11.33
C LYS A 364 -11.28 -20.03 10.82
N ALA A 365 -11.30 -20.45 9.56
CA ALA A 365 -12.48 -21.07 8.96
C ALA A 365 -12.86 -22.39 9.65
N ILE A 366 -14.14 -22.55 9.96
CA ILE A 366 -14.68 -23.76 10.60
C ILE A 366 -14.96 -24.81 9.52
N SER A 367 -14.37 -26.00 9.64
CA SER A 367 -14.63 -27.09 8.71
C SER A 367 -16.05 -27.67 8.88
N LEU A 368 -16.85 -27.67 7.82
CA LEU A 368 -18.15 -28.34 7.75
C LEU A 368 -18.06 -29.79 7.26
N GLY A 369 -17.00 -30.15 6.53
CA GLY A 369 -16.77 -31.52 6.03
C GLY A 369 -16.84 -31.62 4.50
N GLU A 370 -17.18 -32.81 3.99
CA GLU A 370 -17.22 -33.14 2.56
C GLU A 370 -18.65 -33.39 2.08
N LEU A 371 -19.06 -32.73 1.00
CA LEU A 371 -20.28 -33.03 0.25
C LEU A 371 -20.01 -34.21 -0.70
N ASN A 372 -20.80 -35.27 -0.56
CA ASN A 372 -20.71 -36.51 -1.30
C ASN A 372 -22.09 -37.16 -1.45
N GLY A 373 -22.63 -37.14 -2.66
CA GLY A 373 -23.91 -37.77 -2.97
C GLY A 373 -25.09 -36.90 -2.57
N THR A 374 -25.81 -37.28 -1.51
CA THR A 374 -27.05 -36.60 -1.04
C THR A 374 -26.96 -36.12 0.40
N ASN A 375 -25.76 -36.03 0.98
CA ASN A 375 -25.58 -35.56 2.35
C ASN A 375 -25.79 -34.04 2.45
N SER A 376 -26.18 -33.58 3.64
CA SER A 376 -26.15 -32.17 4.02
C SER A 376 -25.10 -31.92 5.09
N LEU A 377 -24.49 -30.74 5.06
CA LEU A 377 -23.60 -30.23 6.10
C LEU A 377 -24.26 -29.01 6.70
N GLU A 378 -24.31 -28.92 8.02
CA GLU A 378 -25.06 -27.87 8.72
C GLU A 378 -24.26 -27.31 9.89
N LYS A 379 -24.41 -26.00 10.10
CA LYS A 379 -23.89 -25.32 11.29
C LYS A 379 -24.86 -24.25 11.73
N THR A 380 -25.21 -24.27 13.01
CA THR A 380 -25.93 -23.19 13.67
C THR A 380 -24.95 -22.36 14.50
N SER A 381 -25.01 -21.04 14.35
CA SER A 381 -24.33 -20.08 15.21
C SER A 381 -25.37 -19.35 16.04
N THR A 382 -25.27 -19.53 17.37
CA THR A 382 -26.02 -18.77 18.38
C THR A 382 -25.11 -17.75 19.09
N LEU A 383 -23.89 -17.57 18.56
CA LEU A 383 -22.97 -16.55 19.01
C LEU A 383 -23.17 -15.35 18.08
N ALA A 384 -23.25 -14.17 18.70
CA ALA A 384 -23.34 -12.90 18.03
C ALA A 384 -22.38 -12.74 16.85
N LEU A 385 -22.87 -12.87 15.61
CA LEU A 385 -22.09 -12.50 14.43
C LEU A 385 -21.82 -10.99 14.47
N SER A 386 -20.56 -10.62 14.67
CA SER A 386 -20.07 -9.23 14.71
C SER A 386 -18.92 -8.97 13.72
N ALA A 387 -18.48 -10.02 13.04
CA ALA A 387 -17.49 -10.02 11.97
C ALA A 387 -17.86 -11.12 10.96
N ASN A 388 -17.12 -11.25 9.86
CA ASN A 388 -17.40 -12.30 8.89
C ASN A 388 -17.05 -13.69 9.45
N ASP A 389 -17.96 -14.65 9.28
CA ASP A 389 -17.70 -16.05 9.62
C ASP A 389 -17.39 -16.85 8.35
N PHE A 390 -16.37 -17.70 8.43
CA PHE A 390 -15.93 -18.55 7.33
C PHE A 390 -16.11 -20.03 7.66
N TYR A 391 -16.66 -20.77 6.71
CA TYR A 391 -16.92 -22.20 6.81
C TYR A 391 -16.29 -22.94 5.63
N ARG A 392 -15.32 -23.82 5.88
CA ARG A 392 -14.67 -24.59 4.82
C ARG A 392 -15.42 -25.89 4.54
N PHE A 393 -15.57 -26.26 3.27
CA PHE A 393 -16.10 -27.54 2.84
C PHE A 393 -15.40 -28.07 1.58
N ASN A 394 -15.59 -29.35 1.31
CA ASN A 394 -15.09 -30.01 0.09
C ASN A 394 -16.26 -30.55 -0.74
N VAL A 395 -16.05 -30.70 -2.05
CA VAL A 395 -16.99 -31.32 -2.98
C VAL A 395 -16.31 -32.55 -3.57
N LYS A 396 -16.79 -33.76 -3.23
CA LYS A 396 -16.12 -35.00 -3.65
C LYS A 396 -16.26 -35.30 -5.14
N THR A 397 -17.46 -35.05 -5.66
CA THR A 397 -17.84 -35.28 -7.06
C THR A 397 -18.50 -34.01 -7.54
N GLU A 398 -18.22 -33.61 -8.78
CA GLU A 398 -18.89 -32.46 -9.39
C GLU A 398 -20.40 -32.52 -9.14
N SER A 399 -20.97 -31.44 -8.63
CA SER A 399 -22.37 -31.42 -8.19
C SER A 399 -22.96 -30.02 -8.23
N THR A 400 -24.28 -29.95 -8.30
CA THR A 400 -25.01 -28.72 -7.96
C THR A 400 -25.04 -28.59 -6.44
N VAL A 401 -24.45 -27.54 -5.91
CA VAL A 401 -24.44 -27.24 -4.48
C VAL A 401 -25.46 -26.15 -4.19
N ASN A 402 -26.27 -26.39 -3.16
CA ASN A 402 -27.19 -25.43 -2.57
C ASN A 402 -26.64 -24.98 -1.22
N ALA A 403 -26.36 -23.69 -1.09
CA ALA A 403 -26.02 -23.05 0.18
C ALA A 403 -27.22 -22.22 0.65
N LEU A 404 -27.69 -22.49 1.86
CA LEU A 404 -28.80 -21.80 2.50
C LEU A 404 -28.32 -21.16 3.80
N LEU A 405 -28.58 -19.87 3.97
CA LEU A 405 -28.48 -19.16 5.22
C LEU A 405 -29.91 -18.89 5.73
N ASP A 406 -30.28 -19.48 6.84
CA ASP A 406 -31.59 -19.30 7.46
C ASP A 406 -31.50 -19.11 8.98
N GLY A 407 -32.64 -19.00 9.65
CA GLY A 407 -32.68 -18.72 11.09
C GLY A 407 -32.21 -17.33 11.49
N LEU A 408 -32.19 -16.38 10.54
CA LEU A 408 -31.72 -15.01 10.74
C LEU A 408 -32.61 -14.23 11.72
N ASN A 409 -31.99 -13.60 12.73
CA ASN A 409 -32.62 -12.62 13.61
C ASN A 409 -32.19 -11.17 13.28
N GLY A 410 -31.36 -10.99 12.26
CA GLY A 410 -30.86 -9.73 11.73
C GLY A 410 -30.33 -9.91 10.30
N ASP A 411 -29.95 -8.82 9.66
CA ASP A 411 -29.46 -8.79 8.27
C ASP A 411 -28.07 -9.41 8.14
N ALA A 412 -27.95 -10.44 7.32
CA ALA A 412 -26.67 -11.07 6.99
C ALA A 412 -26.71 -11.67 5.58
N ASN A 413 -25.61 -11.48 4.85
CA ASN A 413 -25.45 -11.90 3.47
C ASN A 413 -24.65 -13.22 3.40
N LEU A 414 -24.77 -13.92 2.26
CA LEU A 414 -24.11 -15.20 2.02
C LEU A 414 -23.23 -15.13 0.77
N GLN A 415 -22.02 -15.67 0.87
CA GLN A 415 -21.11 -15.82 -0.27
C GLN A 415 -20.50 -17.21 -0.29
N VAL A 416 -20.36 -17.80 -1.48
CA VAL A 416 -19.59 -19.03 -1.72
C VAL A 416 -18.31 -18.65 -2.45
N ILE A 417 -17.18 -19.12 -1.94
CA ILE A 417 -15.82 -18.79 -2.36
C ILE A 417 -15.10 -20.08 -2.73
N TRP A 418 -14.23 -20.04 -3.74
CA TRP A 418 -13.28 -21.10 -4.06
C TRP A 418 -11.87 -20.55 -4.14
N ASP A 419 -11.03 -20.92 -3.16
CA ASP A 419 -9.59 -20.64 -3.21
C ASP A 419 -8.93 -21.67 -4.15
N VAL A 420 -8.97 -21.36 -5.44
CA VAL A 420 -8.48 -22.24 -6.52
C VAL A 420 -6.96 -22.39 -6.46
N ASN A 421 -6.25 -21.30 -6.15
CA ASN A 421 -4.80 -21.25 -6.15
C ASN A 421 -4.20 -21.84 -4.84
N LYS A 422 -5.04 -22.08 -3.83
CA LYS A 422 -4.69 -22.66 -2.52
C LYS A 422 -3.67 -21.82 -1.76
N ASN A 423 -3.64 -20.51 -1.98
CA ASN A 423 -2.78 -19.58 -1.24
C ASN A 423 -3.36 -19.27 0.15
N GLY A 424 -4.59 -19.71 0.43
CA GLY A 424 -5.28 -19.47 1.69
C GLY A 424 -5.79 -18.04 1.83
N LEU A 425 -5.74 -17.21 0.79
CA LEU A 425 -6.26 -15.85 0.75
C LEU A 425 -7.61 -15.85 0.02
N VAL A 426 -8.39 -14.78 0.20
CA VAL A 426 -9.59 -14.55 -0.63
C VAL A 426 -9.26 -13.42 -1.59
N ASP A 427 -9.01 -13.81 -2.84
CA ASP A 427 -8.83 -12.91 -3.96
C ASP A 427 -10.20 -12.52 -4.55
N LYS A 428 -10.27 -11.39 -5.27
CA LYS A 428 -11.53 -10.93 -5.90
C LYS A 428 -12.12 -12.00 -6.84
N SER A 429 -11.27 -12.79 -7.48
CA SER A 429 -11.66 -13.89 -8.38
C SER A 429 -12.21 -15.12 -7.66
N ASP A 430 -12.01 -15.25 -6.35
CA ASP A 430 -12.38 -16.47 -5.63
C ASP A 430 -13.86 -16.50 -5.28
N ALA A 431 -14.52 -15.33 -5.27
CA ALA A 431 -15.96 -15.24 -5.05
C ALA A 431 -16.73 -15.85 -6.24
N ILE A 432 -17.40 -16.98 -5.99
CA ILE A 432 -18.17 -17.68 -7.02
C ILE A 432 -19.58 -17.07 -7.12
N PHE A 433 -20.28 -16.97 -5.98
CA PHE A 433 -21.65 -16.46 -5.90
C PHE A 433 -21.88 -15.69 -4.61
N SER A 434 -22.78 -14.70 -4.67
CA SER A 434 -23.20 -13.91 -3.51
C SER A 434 -24.71 -13.65 -3.52
N SER A 435 -25.30 -13.61 -2.33
CA SER A 435 -26.70 -13.22 -2.10
C SER A 435 -26.72 -12.23 -0.94
N ALA A 436 -27.50 -11.15 -1.10
CA ALA A 436 -27.57 -10.03 -0.18
C ALA A 436 -29.02 -9.51 -0.08
N GLN A 437 -29.93 -10.39 0.30
CA GLN A 437 -31.31 -10.05 0.62
C GLN A 437 -31.36 -9.30 1.95
N SER A 438 -32.07 -8.17 1.98
CA SER A 438 -32.15 -7.35 3.20
C SER A 438 -32.94 -8.03 4.32
N GLY A 439 -32.59 -7.72 5.57
CA GLY A 439 -33.32 -8.11 6.77
C GLY A 439 -33.18 -9.60 7.09
N THR A 440 -34.24 -10.23 7.62
CA THR A 440 -34.21 -11.63 8.07
C THR A 440 -34.61 -12.63 6.98
N THR A 441 -34.54 -12.23 5.71
CA THR A 441 -34.89 -13.10 4.58
C THR A 441 -33.78 -14.12 4.38
N SER A 442 -34.10 -15.40 4.24
CA SER A 442 -33.08 -16.41 3.98
C SER A 442 -32.29 -16.13 2.71
N GLU A 443 -30.98 -16.31 2.78
CA GLU A 443 -30.10 -16.27 1.61
C GLU A 443 -30.01 -17.66 1.01
N GLN A 444 -30.15 -17.77 -0.32
CA GLN A 444 -30.01 -19.04 -1.00
C GLN A 444 -29.18 -18.89 -2.26
N LEU A 445 -28.12 -19.70 -2.34
CA LEU A 445 -27.24 -19.79 -3.50
C LEU A 445 -27.27 -21.20 -4.06
N LYS A 446 -27.35 -21.30 -5.39
CA LYS A 446 -27.26 -22.56 -6.13
C LYS A 446 -26.28 -22.41 -7.27
N GLY A 447 -25.37 -23.37 -7.40
CA GLY A 447 -24.34 -23.32 -8.45
C GLY A 447 -23.63 -24.63 -8.68
N PHE A 448 -22.90 -24.72 -9.80
CA PHE A 448 -22.10 -25.89 -10.14
C PHE A 448 -20.73 -25.77 -9.51
N LEU A 449 -20.36 -26.75 -8.69
CA LEU A 449 -19.01 -26.83 -8.14
C LEU A 449 -18.33 -28.10 -8.67
N PRO A 450 -17.16 -27.98 -9.31
CA PRO A 450 -16.31 -29.13 -9.63
C PRO A 450 -15.93 -29.92 -8.38
N ALA A 451 -15.51 -31.17 -8.59
CA ALA A 451 -14.86 -31.92 -7.52
C ALA A 451 -13.60 -31.18 -7.07
N GLY A 452 -13.46 -30.94 -5.77
CA GLY A 452 -12.36 -30.16 -5.23
C GLY A 452 -12.48 -29.88 -3.73
N ASP A 453 -11.41 -29.29 -3.21
CA ASP A 453 -11.28 -28.78 -1.85
C ASP A 453 -11.15 -27.25 -1.85
N ASN A 454 -11.12 -26.66 -0.65
CA ASN A 454 -10.93 -25.21 -0.41
C ASN A 454 -12.08 -24.35 -0.94
N TYR A 455 -13.29 -24.90 -0.83
CA TYR A 455 -14.50 -24.09 -0.88
C TYR A 455 -14.78 -23.50 0.49
N TYR A 456 -15.27 -22.28 0.51
CA TYR A 456 -15.67 -21.59 1.71
C TYR A 456 -17.08 -21.01 1.54
N VAL A 457 -17.84 -21.03 2.62
CA VAL A 457 -19.01 -20.17 2.79
C VAL A 457 -18.58 -19.02 3.69
N ARG A 458 -18.83 -17.80 3.26
CA ARG A 458 -18.66 -16.59 4.05
C ARG A 458 -20.04 -16.04 4.40
N VAL A 459 -20.28 -15.84 5.69
CA VAL A 459 -21.47 -15.15 6.21
C VAL A 459 -21.05 -13.74 6.63
N ILE A 460 -21.73 -12.72 6.09
CA ILE A 460 -21.35 -11.31 6.23
C ILE A 460 -22.45 -10.60 7.01
N PRO A 461 -22.21 -10.14 8.26
CA PRO A 461 -23.21 -9.37 8.99
C PRO A 461 -23.42 -8.01 8.31
N ASN A 462 -24.68 -7.61 8.14
CA ASN A 462 -25.07 -6.31 7.62
C ASN A 462 -26.01 -5.56 8.61
N ALA A 463 -26.13 -6.07 9.83
CA ALA A 463 -26.85 -5.45 10.93
C ALA A 463 -25.89 -4.83 11.96
N ALA A 464 -26.32 -3.75 12.59
CA ALA A 464 -25.60 -3.11 13.70
C ALA A 464 -25.64 -3.93 15.01
N THR A 465 -26.46 -4.99 15.05
CA THR A 465 -26.60 -5.89 16.19
C THR A 465 -26.15 -7.29 15.82
N PRO A 466 -25.63 -8.06 16.80
CA PRO A 466 -25.42 -9.50 16.70
C PRO A 466 -26.48 -10.26 15.88
N VAL A 467 -26.05 -11.10 14.95
CA VAL A 467 -26.94 -11.94 14.13
C VAL A 467 -26.74 -13.43 14.47
N ASP A 468 -27.82 -14.12 14.83
CA ASP A 468 -27.90 -15.58 14.89
C ASP A 468 -28.27 -16.12 13.51
N TYR A 469 -27.74 -17.30 13.16
CA TYR A 469 -27.98 -17.89 11.85
C TYR A 469 -27.71 -19.39 11.81
N LYS A 470 -28.15 -20.04 10.73
CA LYS A 470 -27.81 -21.40 10.37
C LYS A 470 -27.38 -21.45 8.90
N VAL A 471 -26.23 -22.07 8.65
CA VAL A 471 -25.75 -22.41 7.30
C VAL A 471 -26.04 -23.88 7.04
N THR A 472 -26.67 -24.16 5.90
CA THR A 472 -26.92 -25.50 5.39
C THR A 472 -26.35 -25.63 3.98
N LEU A 473 -25.45 -26.58 3.77
CA LEU A 473 -24.94 -27.00 2.48
C LEU A 473 -25.54 -28.34 2.09
N SER A 474 -26.03 -28.46 0.87
CA SER A 474 -26.52 -29.73 0.33
C SER A 474 -26.25 -29.84 -1.16
N THR A 475 -26.29 -31.06 -1.68
CA THR A 475 -26.21 -31.36 -3.11
C THR A 475 -27.60 -31.69 -3.65
N VAL A 476 -27.84 -31.32 -4.91
CA VAL A 476 -29.05 -31.73 -5.63
C VAL A 476 -28.69 -32.87 -6.59
N SER A 477 -29.31 -34.04 -6.42
CA SER A 477 -29.19 -35.12 -7.41
C SER A 477 -29.86 -34.72 -8.71
N GLN A 478 -29.10 -34.68 -9.81
CA GLN A 478 -29.60 -34.36 -11.15
C GLN A 478 -29.03 -35.34 -12.18
N VAL A 479 -29.83 -35.68 -13.19
CA VAL A 479 -29.43 -36.57 -14.28
C VAL A 479 -29.07 -35.70 -15.48
N ALA A 480 -27.82 -35.79 -15.93
CA ALA A 480 -27.33 -35.03 -17.08
C ALA A 480 -27.64 -35.74 -18.40
N THR A 481 -28.17 -35.01 -19.38
CA THR A 481 -28.28 -35.43 -20.78
C THR A 481 -27.32 -34.60 -21.62
N THR A 482 -26.48 -35.24 -22.43
CA THR A 482 -25.54 -34.56 -23.34
C THR A 482 -26.06 -34.58 -24.78
N TYR A 483 -26.17 -33.40 -25.38
CA TYR A 483 -26.50 -33.18 -26.78
C TYR A 483 -25.25 -32.70 -27.51
N ASN A 484 -24.72 -33.53 -28.42
CA ASN A 484 -23.56 -33.17 -29.24
C ASN A 484 -24.04 -32.43 -30.49
N TYR A 485 -23.76 -31.13 -30.56
CA TYR A 485 -24.23 -30.24 -31.62
C TYR A 485 -23.22 -30.10 -32.75
N TYR A 486 -21.92 -30.13 -32.42
CA TYR A 486 -20.85 -30.15 -33.41
C TYR A 486 -19.70 -31.00 -32.89
N THR A 487 -19.21 -31.93 -33.71
CA THR A 487 -18.19 -32.92 -33.31
C THR A 487 -16.77 -32.50 -33.67
N GLY A 488 -16.57 -31.31 -34.24
CA GLY A 488 -15.27 -30.87 -34.78
C GLY A 488 -14.96 -31.42 -36.18
N SER A 489 -15.92 -32.06 -36.86
CA SER A 489 -15.75 -32.57 -38.23
C SER A 489 -16.68 -31.88 -39.22
N GLY A 490 -16.15 -31.44 -40.35
CA GLY A 490 -16.91 -30.68 -41.35
C GLY A 490 -17.19 -29.25 -40.90
N THR A 491 -17.86 -28.45 -41.72
CA THR A 491 -18.22 -27.07 -41.39
C THR A 491 -19.45 -27.02 -40.48
N PRO A 492 -19.46 -26.21 -39.40
CA PRO A 492 -20.64 -25.98 -38.59
C PRO A 492 -21.81 -25.45 -39.43
N ASP A 493 -23.04 -25.89 -39.15
CA ASP A 493 -24.24 -25.48 -39.89
C ASP A 493 -24.48 -23.96 -39.76
N GLN A 494 -24.75 -23.30 -40.89
CA GLN A 494 -25.10 -21.87 -40.95
C GLN A 494 -26.61 -21.61 -40.83
N GLY A 495 -27.44 -22.66 -40.84
CA GLY A 495 -28.87 -22.59 -41.14
C GLY A 495 -29.81 -22.21 -40.00
N THR A 496 -29.51 -21.22 -39.14
CA THR A 496 -30.49 -20.72 -38.13
C THR A 496 -30.36 -19.20 -37.90
N PRO A 497 -31.39 -18.50 -37.37
CA PRO A 497 -31.59 -17.05 -37.60
C PRO A 497 -30.47 -16.10 -37.15
N ALA A 498 -29.58 -16.50 -36.23
CA ALA A 498 -28.58 -15.60 -35.64
C ALA A 498 -27.43 -15.17 -36.57
N LEU A 499 -27.14 -15.94 -37.62
CA LEU A 499 -26.21 -15.54 -38.69
C LEU A 499 -26.88 -14.66 -39.75
N LEU A 500 -28.22 -14.54 -39.74
CA LEU A 500 -29.04 -13.93 -40.78
C LEU A 500 -29.65 -12.57 -40.38
N PHE A 501 -29.48 -12.13 -39.12
CA PHE A 501 -30.07 -10.88 -38.64
C PHE A 501 -29.44 -9.61 -39.24
N ASP A 502 -28.33 -9.73 -39.97
CA ASP A 502 -27.83 -8.66 -40.83
C ASP A 502 -27.53 -9.17 -42.24
N SER A 503 -28.53 -9.00 -43.12
CA SER A 503 -28.43 -9.34 -44.55
C SER A 503 -27.34 -8.56 -45.31
N SER A 504 -26.69 -7.58 -44.70
CA SER A 504 -25.60 -6.80 -45.30
C SER A 504 -24.19 -7.37 -45.05
N LEU A 505 -24.05 -8.36 -44.15
CA LEU A 505 -22.76 -8.95 -43.78
C LEU A 505 -22.45 -10.21 -44.62
N GLY A 506 -21.99 -10.01 -45.86
CA GLY A 506 -21.44 -11.09 -46.70
C GLY A 506 -19.91 -11.03 -46.75
N GLY A 507 -19.21 -12.08 -46.28
CA GLY A 507 -17.75 -12.15 -46.49
C GLY A 507 -16.92 -13.05 -45.55
N GLY A 508 -17.49 -13.59 -44.48
CA GLY A 508 -16.76 -14.53 -43.62
C GLY A 508 -16.60 -15.90 -44.28
N THR A 509 -15.61 -16.68 -43.84
CA THR A 509 -15.36 -18.04 -44.36
C THR A 509 -15.38 -19.07 -43.25
N GLN A 510 -15.84 -20.28 -43.57
CA GLN A 510 -15.76 -21.45 -42.70
C GLN A 510 -15.11 -22.59 -43.47
N THR A 511 -13.95 -23.05 -43.02
CA THR A 511 -13.18 -24.11 -43.69
C THR A 511 -12.96 -25.26 -42.72
N ALA A 512 -13.36 -26.47 -43.12
CA ALA A 512 -13.07 -27.66 -42.33
C ALA A 512 -11.54 -27.88 -42.27
N VAL A 513 -11.03 -28.13 -41.07
CA VAL A 513 -9.63 -28.45 -40.80
C VAL A 513 -9.56 -29.65 -39.87
N GLU A 514 -8.36 -30.15 -39.56
CA GLU A 514 -8.24 -31.34 -38.72
C GLU A 514 -8.83 -31.09 -37.31
N SER A 515 -9.86 -31.87 -36.95
CA SER A 515 -10.54 -31.82 -35.65
C SER A 515 -11.16 -30.47 -35.24
N SER A 516 -11.38 -29.56 -36.19
CA SER A 516 -12.07 -28.28 -35.97
C SER A 516 -12.55 -27.67 -37.31
N SER A 517 -13.21 -26.53 -37.25
CA SER A 517 -13.39 -25.64 -38.39
C SER A 517 -12.74 -24.30 -38.15
N GLN A 518 -11.98 -23.85 -39.15
CA GLN A 518 -11.46 -22.49 -39.18
C GLN A 518 -12.59 -21.54 -39.59
N LEU A 519 -12.93 -20.61 -38.71
CA LEU A 519 -13.92 -19.55 -38.92
C LEU A 519 -13.17 -18.23 -39.02
N VAL A 520 -13.29 -17.56 -40.16
CA VAL A 520 -12.67 -16.26 -40.40
C VAL A 520 -13.78 -15.24 -40.61
N SER A 521 -14.00 -14.37 -39.62
CA SER A 521 -14.83 -13.19 -39.78
C SER A 521 -14.02 -12.02 -40.33
N THR A 522 -14.71 -11.05 -40.91
CA THR A 522 -14.14 -9.78 -41.38
C THR A 522 -15.05 -8.65 -40.93
N THR A 523 -14.59 -7.40 -41.06
CA THR A 523 -15.38 -6.19 -40.74
C THR A 523 -16.76 -6.15 -41.39
N TYR A 524 -16.97 -6.89 -42.48
CA TYR A 524 -18.24 -6.98 -43.20
C TYR A 524 -18.73 -8.42 -43.38
N GLY A 525 -18.15 -9.39 -42.68
CA GLY A 525 -18.39 -10.80 -42.93
C GLY A 525 -18.46 -11.60 -41.65
N VAL A 526 -19.61 -12.22 -41.41
CA VAL A 526 -19.85 -13.05 -40.22
C VAL A 526 -19.29 -14.45 -40.38
N ALA A 527 -18.83 -15.05 -39.27
CA ALA A 527 -18.46 -16.45 -39.21
C ALA A 527 -18.76 -16.98 -37.81
N GLY A 528 -19.39 -18.15 -37.72
CA GLY A 528 -19.83 -18.68 -36.43
C GLY A 528 -20.67 -19.94 -36.55
N TYR A 529 -20.99 -20.49 -35.40
CA TYR A 529 -21.99 -21.51 -35.21
C TYR A 529 -23.17 -20.95 -34.43
N SER A 530 -24.38 -21.07 -34.98
CA SER A 530 -25.62 -20.72 -34.29
C SER A 530 -26.49 -21.95 -34.19
N LYS A 531 -27.03 -22.22 -33.01
CA LYS A 531 -28.05 -23.26 -32.82
C LYS A 531 -29.35 -22.66 -32.30
N TYR A 532 -30.40 -22.83 -33.09
CA TYR A 532 -31.80 -22.68 -32.68
C TYR A 532 -32.61 -23.86 -33.22
N ASP A 533 -33.07 -24.75 -32.34
CA ASP A 533 -33.84 -25.95 -32.69
C ASP A 533 -35.36 -25.75 -32.54
N GLY A 534 -35.82 -24.49 -32.60
CA GLY A 534 -37.22 -24.17 -32.30
C GLY A 534 -37.59 -24.35 -30.82
N GLY A 535 -36.60 -24.47 -29.92
CA GLY A 535 -36.81 -24.73 -28.50
C GLY A 535 -37.04 -26.20 -28.16
N ALA A 536 -36.67 -27.13 -29.05
CA ALA A 536 -36.78 -28.58 -28.79
C ALA A 536 -36.00 -29.01 -27.54
N VAL A 537 -34.79 -28.44 -27.34
CA VAL A 537 -34.05 -28.55 -26.08
C VAL A 537 -34.20 -27.24 -25.29
N LYS A 538 -34.85 -27.32 -24.13
CA LYS A 538 -35.07 -26.18 -23.24
C LYS A 538 -33.81 -25.85 -22.44
N LEU A 539 -33.34 -24.60 -22.53
CA LEU A 539 -32.28 -24.05 -21.70
C LEU A 539 -32.88 -23.47 -20.40
N ASP A 540 -33.23 -24.34 -19.46
CA ASP A 540 -33.86 -23.95 -18.19
C ASP A 540 -32.81 -23.66 -17.12
N ARG A 541 -32.47 -22.39 -16.92
CA ARG A 541 -31.47 -21.97 -15.93
C ARG A 541 -31.82 -22.35 -14.48
N ASN A 542 -33.11 -22.49 -14.14
CA ASN A 542 -33.51 -22.89 -12.78
C ASN A 542 -33.23 -24.37 -12.50
N LYS A 543 -33.15 -25.19 -13.55
CA LYS A 543 -32.69 -26.57 -13.50
C LYS A 543 -31.17 -26.66 -13.66
N GLY A 544 -30.64 -25.79 -14.52
CA GLY A 544 -29.24 -25.66 -14.82
C GLY A 544 -28.84 -26.43 -16.07
N TYR A 545 -27.85 -25.87 -16.78
CA TYR A 545 -27.29 -26.46 -18.00
C TYR A 545 -25.84 -26.00 -18.20
N LYS A 546 -25.10 -26.71 -19.04
CA LYS A 546 -23.71 -26.39 -19.39
C LYS A 546 -23.53 -26.39 -20.91
N LEU A 547 -22.90 -25.36 -21.45
CA LEU A 547 -22.41 -25.32 -22.83
C LEU A 547 -20.92 -25.60 -22.82
N ARG A 548 -20.52 -26.76 -23.36
CA ARG A 548 -19.12 -27.14 -23.53
C ARG A 548 -18.70 -26.87 -24.97
N PHE A 549 -17.59 -26.17 -25.16
CA PHE A 549 -17.07 -25.86 -26.49
C PHE A 549 -15.55 -25.84 -26.52
N GLN A 550 -14.96 -26.10 -27.69
CA GLN A 550 -13.53 -25.95 -27.91
C GLN A 550 -13.24 -24.81 -28.86
N VAL A 551 -12.32 -23.93 -28.50
CA VAL A 551 -11.92 -22.82 -29.36
C VAL A 551 -10.44 -22.52 -29.23
N LYS A 552 -9.85 -22.04 -30.32
CA LYS A 552 -8.54 -21.41 -30.39
C LYS A 552 -8.64 -20.13 -31.21
N LEU A 553 -8.18 -19.00 -30.69
CA LEU A 553 -8.02 -17.76 -31.45
C LEU A 553 -6.66 -17.78 -32.18
N ASN A 554 -6.67 -17.77 -33.51
CA ASN A 554 -5.46 -17.62 -34.32
C ASN A 554 -5.07 -16.15 -34.45
N SER A 555 -6.07 -15.28 -34.64
CA SER A 555 -5.92 -13.83 -34.57
C SER A 555 -7.25 -13.20 -34.20
N GLU A 556 -7.21 -12.05 -33.55
CA GLU A 556 -8.39 -11.27 -33.19
C GLU A 556 -8.02 -9.78 -33.28
N SER A 557 -8.96 -8.98 -33.78
CA SER A 557 -8.84 -7.53 -33.76
C SER A 557 -10.21 -6.89 -33.60
N HIS A 558 -10.28 -5.90 -32.73
CA HIS A 558 -11.49 -5.17 -32.39
C HIS A 558 -11.20 -3.67 -32.40
N PHE A 559 -12.26 -2.89 -32.50
CA PHE A 559 -12.27 -1.48 -32.21
C PHE A 559 -13.68 -1.08 -31.78
N GLY A 560 -13.79 -0.02 -30.98
CA GLY A 560 -15.05 0.65 -30.74
C GLY A 560 -15.38 0.72 -29.27
N ASP A 561 -15.66 1.95 -28.86
CA ASP A 561 -15.95 2.36 -27.50
C ASP A 561 -17.39 2.91 -27.50
N ASN A 562 -18.34 2.08 -27.07
CA ASN A 562 -19.77 2.37 -27.12
C ASN A 562 -20.19 3.36 -26.03
N ASN A 563 -19.36 3.59 -24.99
CA ASN A 563 -19.70 4.43 -23.84
C ASN A 563 -18.72 5.62 -23.59
N GLY A 564 -17.65 5.73 -24.37
CA GLY A 564 -16.65 6.79 -24.28
C GLY A 564 -15.59 6.60 -23.17
N ASP A 565 -15.49 5.41 -22.56
CA ASP A 565 -14.58 5.13 -21.45
C ASP A 565 -13.15 4.76 -21.88
N LYS A 566 -12.92 4.72 -23.21
CA LYS A 566 -11.66 4.33 -23.87
C LYS A 566 -11.29 2.86 -23.71
N LEU A 567 -12.24 2.01 -23.32
CA LEU A 567 -12.14 0.56 -23.45
C LEU A 567 -12.83 0.13 -24.75
N ASP A 568 -12.28 -0.91 -25.38
CA ASP A 568 -12.93 -1.52 -26.52
C ASP A 568 -14.04 -2.47 -26.05
N ASP A 569 -15.23 -2.31 -26.63
CA ASP A 569 -16.46 -2.98 -26.20
C ASP A 569 -16.82 -4.19 -27.05
N ASN A 570 -15.98 -4.64 -27.99
CA ASN A 570 -16.29 -5.73 -28.90
C ASN A 570 -15.18 -6.77 -28.95
N ALA A 571 -15.55 -8.01 -29.26
CA ALA A 571 -14.61 -9.10 -29.51
C ALA A 571 -14.92 -9.74 -30.86
N GLY A 572 -13.87 -10.12 -31.59
CA GLY A 572 -13.98 -10.87 -32.84
C GLY A 572 -14.38 -12.34 -32.64
N PHE A 573 -14.58 -12.81 -31.41
CA PHE A 573 -15.23 -14.08 -31.11
C PHE A 573 -16.02 -13.94 -29.81
N ASN A 574 -17.31 -14.30 -29.85
CA ASN A 574 -18.22 -14.21 -28.73
C ASN A 574 -18.92 -15.54 -28.52
N VAL A 575 -19.22 -15.84 -27.25
CA VAL A 575 -20.08 -16.96 -26.84
C VAL A 575 -21.31 -16.38 -26.18
N ASN A 576 -22.44 -16.47 -26.85
CA ASN A 576 -23.74 -15.99 -26.37
C ASN A 576 -24.65 -17.17 -26.06
N VAL A 577 -25.29 -17.17 -24.89
CA VAL A 577 -26.28 -18.17 -24.50
C VAL A 577 -27.50 -17.50 -23.88
N ILE A 578 -28.69 -17.76 -24.43
CA ILE A 578 -29.97 -17.22 -23.97
C ILE A 578 -30.88 -18.35 -23.49
N SER A 579 -31.21 -18.34 -22.19
CA SER A 579 -32.14 -19.26 -21.53
C SER A 579 -33.55 -19.16 -22.10
N ASN A 580 -34.39 -20.13 -21.72
CA ASN A 580 -35.78 -20.20 -22.15
C ASN A 580 -36.63 -18.97 -21.73
N ASP A 581 -36.23 -18.26 -20.68
CA ASP A 581 -36.90 -17.08 -20.14
C ASP A 581 -36.28 -15.75 -20.59
N GLY A 582 -35.35 -15.77 -21.55
CA GLY A 582 -34.73 -14.58 -22.13
C GLY A 582 -33.53 -14.03 -21.36
N LYS A 583 -33.21 -14.60 -20.18
CA LYS A 583 -31.95 -14.27 -19.50
C LYS A 583 -30.78 -15.02 -20.11
N GLY A 584 -29.60 -14.42 -20.09
CA GLY A 584 -28.44 -15.04 -20.72
C GLY A 584 -27.13 -14.35 -20.38
N ILE A 585 -26.07 -14.74 -21.09
CA ILE A 585 -24.77 -14.09 -21.01
C ILE A 585 -24.11 -14.09 -22.38
N GLU A 586 -23.36 -13.03 -22.67
CA GLU A 586 -22.43 -12.97 -23.80
C GLU A 586 -21.02 -12.80 -23.25
N LEU A 587 -20.10 -13.64 -23.68
CA LEU A 587 -18.70 -13.61 -23.29
C LEU A 587 -17.84 -13.27 -24.51
N GLY A 588 -17.04 -12.22 -24.41
CA GLY A 588 -16.07 -11.81 -25.41
C GLY A 588 -14.72 -12.48 -25.18
N PHE A 589 -14.07 -12.89 -26.27
CA PHE A 589 -12.75 -13.52 -26.24
C PHE A 589 -11.75 -12.64 -27.01
N TRP A 590 -10.76 -12.14 -26.30
CA TRP A 590 -9.54 -11.56 -26.87
C TRP A 590 -8.38 -12.53 -26.69
N SER A 591 -7.24 -12.25 -27.33
CA SER A 591 -6.08 -13.16 -27.32
C SER A 591 -5.50 -13.43 -25.91
N ASN A 592 -5.74 -12.53 -24.95
CA ASN A 592 -5.20 -12.56 -23.59
C ASN A 592 -6.25 -12.30 -22.48
N GLU A 593 -7.53 -12.14 -22.83
CA GLU A 593 -8.58 -11.82 -21.88
C GLU A 593 -9.92 -12.45 -22.31
N ILE A 594 -10.69 -12.90 -21.33
CA ILE A 594 -12.10 -13.28 -21.50
C ILE A 594 -12.91 -12.40 -20.56
N TRP A 595 -14.01 -11.86 -21.05
CA TRP A 595 -14.79 -10.86 -20.32
C TRP A 595 -16.28 -10.99 -20.62
N ALA A 596 -17.11 -10.51 -19.71
CA ALA A 596 -18.56 -10.53 -19.84
C ALA A 596 -19.11 -9.24 -20.44
N LYS A 597 -20.06 -9.37 -21.36
CA LYS A 597 -20.81 -8.22 -21.89
C LYS A 597 -21.73 -7.66 -20.81
N ASN A 598 -21.61 -6.36 -20.55
CA ASN A 598 -22.54 -5.65 -19.69
C ASN A 598 -23.69 -5.05 -20.51
N TYR A 599 -24.89 -5.15 -19.95
CA TYR A 599 -26.11 -4.47 -20.39
C TYR A 599 -26.91 -4.14 -19.13
N ASP A 600 -27.16 -2.86 -18.86
CA ASP A 600 -27.78 -2.43 -17.62
C ASP A 600 -28.89 -1.39 -17.84
N SER A 601 -30.10 -1.91 -18.00
CA SER A 601 -31.33 -1.11 -18.06
C SER A 601 -31.63 -0.34 -16.76
N ALA A 602 -31.05 -0.72 -15.61
CA ALA A 602 -31.31 -0.08 -14.32
C ALA A 602 -30.42 1.17 -14.09
N SER A 603 -29.23 1.24 -14.68
CA SER A 603 -28.39 2.46 -14.71
C SER A 603 -28.68 3.37 -15.91
N GLY A 604 -29.60 2.98 -16.80
CA GLY A 604 -29.93 3.71 -18.02
C GLY A 604 -28.93 3.51 -19.17
N SER A 605 -28.04 2.52 -19.05
CA SER A 605 -27.10 2.13 -20.11
C SER A 605 -27.70 1.04 -20.99
N PHE A 606 -28.11 1.44 -22.19
CA PHE A 606 -28.57 0.53 -23.24
C PHE A 606 -27.42 0.08 -24.16
N ALA A 607 -26.18 0.42 -23.82
CA ALA A 607 -25.00 0.06 -24.58
C ALA A 607 -24.48 -1.30 -24.14
N LEU A 608 -24.11 -2.13 -25.12
CA LEU A 608 -23.46 -3.40 -24.89
C LEU A 608 -21.95 -3.14 -24.70
N THR A 609 -21.45 -3.18 -23.47
CA THR A 609 -20.08 -2.75 -23.12
C THR A 609 -19.24 -3.86 -22.50
N HIS A 610 -17.92 -3.67 -22.45
CA HIS A 610 -16.96 -4.50 -21.73
C HIS A 610 -17.10 -4.29 -20.22
N ASP A 611 -17.40 -5.35 -19.47
CA ASP A 611 -17.43 -5.27 -18.01
C ASP A 611 -16.01 -5.35 -17.44
N SER A 612 -15.45 -4.18 -17.11
CA SER A 612 -14.12 -4.09 -16.50
C SER A 612 -14.01 -4.84 -15.15
N SER A 613 -15.14 -5.19 -14.53
CA SER A 613 -15.21 -5.90 -13.25
C SER A 613 -15.44 -7.40 -13.37
N GLU A 614 -15.99 -7.89 -14.49
CA GLU A 614 -16.27 -9.31 -14.79
C GLU A 614 -15.37 -9.84 -15.94
N LYS A 615 -14.07 -9.98 -15.65
CA LYS A 615 -13.06 -10.41 -16.64
C LYS A 615 -11.94 -11.25 -16.04
N ALA A 616 -11.23 -11.98 -16.90
CA ALA A 616 -10.08 -12.79 -16.53
C ALA A 616 -8.97 -12.72 -17.57
N THR A 617 -7.73 -12.52 -17.12
CA THR A 617 -6.54 -12.66 -17.98
C THR A 617 -6.33 -14.14 -18.31
N LYS A 618 -6.52 -14.50 -19.58
CA LYS A 618 -6.46 -15.88 -20.06
C LYS A 618 -5.89 -15.91 -21.48
N ASN A 619 -4.89 -16.76 -21.71
CA ASN A 619 -4.43 -17.04 -23.07
C ASN A 619 -5.51 -17.85 -23.81
N THR A 620 -6.04 -17.31 -24.90
CA THR A 620 -7.07 -17.95 -25.75
C THR A 620 -6.52 -18.43 -27.10
N THR A 621 -5.21 -18.31 -27.32
CA THR A 621 -4.55 -18.72 -28.58
C THR A 621 -4.13 -20.19 -28.61
N ALA A 622 -4.41 -20.92 -27.53
CA ALA A 622 -4.32 -22.38 -27.46
C ALA A 622 -5.69 -23.01 -27.69
N MET A 623 -5.73 -24.24 -28.22
CA MET A 623 -6.97 -24.99 -28.32
C MET A 623 -7.40 -25.43 -26.92
N THR A 624 -8.42 -24.77 -26.37
CA THR A 624 -8.88 -24.95 -24.99
C THR A 624 -10.33 -25.43 -24.99
N THR A 625 -10.63 -26.35 -24.07
CA THR A 625 -12.02 -26.77 -23.82
C THR A 625 -12.60 -25.90 -22.73
N TYR A 626 -13.65 -25.15 -23.06
CA TYR A 626 -14.39 -24.33 -22.11
C TYR A 626 -15.72 -24.98 -21.75
N GLU A 627 -16.17 -24.74 -20.53
CA GLU A 627 -17.47 -25.15 -20.04
C GLU A 627 -18.17 -23.96 -19.36
N LEU A 628 -19.15 -23.40 -20.05
CA LEU A 628 -20.03 -22.35 -19.54
C LEU A 628 -21.23 -23.00 -18.83
N SER A 629 -21.23 -22.95 -17.51
CA SER A 629 -22.32 -23.46 -16.67
C SER A 629 -23.28 -22.33 -16.30
N VAL A 630 -24.59 -22.59 -16.36
CA VAL A 630 -25.65 -21.63 -16.03
C VAL A 630 -26.58 -22.25 -15.00
N MET A 631 -26.79 -21.57 -13.86
CA MET A 631 -27.69 -22.00 -12.77
C MET A 631 -28.34 -20.80 -12.09
N GLY A 632 -29.66 -20.82 -11.97
CA GLY A 632 -30.44 -19.71 -11.41
C GLY A 632 -30.16 -18.42 -12.17
N ASP A 633 -29.77 -17.36 -11.46
CA ASP A 633 -29.39 -16.08 -12.05
C ASP A 633 -27.88 -15.95 -12.32
N ASN A 634 -27.10 -17.04 -12.24
CA ASN A 634 -25.64 -16.99 -12.32
C ASN A 634 -25.07 -17.84 -13.47
N TYR A 635 -23.87 -17.46 -13.92
CA TYR A 635 -23.04 -18.25 -14.84
C TYR A 635 -21.62 -18.46 -14.28
N GLN A 636 -20.95 -19.51 -14.74
CA GLN A 636 -19.55 -19.80 -14.45
C GLN A 636 -18.86 -20.33 -15.71
N LEU A 637 -17.66 -19.85 -16.00
CA LEU A 637 -16.82 -20.34 -17.07
C LEU A 637 -15.63 -21.11 -16.47
N PHE A 638 -15.46 -22.35 -16.91
CA PHE A 638 -14.28 -23.15 -16.63
C PHE A 638 -13.51 -23.43 -17.92
N ALA A 639 -12.20 -23.66 -17.81
CA ALA A 639 -11.32 -24.11 -18.89
C ALA A 639 -10.64 -25.41 -18.48
N ASP A 640 -10.28 -26.25 -19.46
CA ASP A 640 -9.39 -27.42 -19.32
C ASP A 640 -9.62 -28.24 -18.04
N GLU A 641 -10.59 -29.16 -18.10
CA GLU A 641 -10.92 -30.10 -17.01
C GLU A 641 -11.31 -29.44 -15.67
N GLY A 642 -11.89 -28.23 -15.70
CA GLY A 642 -12.55 -27.62 -14.53
C GLY A 642 -11.77 -26.48 -13.86
N SER A 643 -10.71 -25.96 -14.50
CA SER A 643 -10.02 -24.77 -14.02
C SER A 643 -10.93 -23.54 -14.10
N TYR A 644 -11.14 -22.84 -12.99
CA TYR A 644 -11.96 -21.62 -12.98
C TYR A 644 -11.40 -20.54 -13.91
N VAL A 645 -12.29 -19.79 -14.57
CA VAL A 645 -11.93 -18.62 -15.38
C VAL A 645 -12.61 -17.37 -14.84
N LEU A 646 -13.95 -17.30 -14.88
CA LEU A 646 -14.73 -16.18 -14.36
C LEU A 646 -16.19 -16.60 -14.11
N SER A 647 -16.92 -15.82 -13.32
CA SER A 647 -18.34 -16.02 -13.03
C SER A 647 -19.05 -14.68 -12.81
N GLY A 648 -20.37 -14.68 -12.91
CA GLY A 648 -21.17 -13.47 -12.73
C GLY A 648 -22.66 -13.73 -12.80
N LYS A 649 -23.43 -12.63 -12.89
CA LYS A 649 -24.89 -12.68 -13.03
C LYS A 649 -25.29 -12.74 -14.50
N LEU A 650 -26.36 -13.46 -14.78
CA LEU A 650 -27.03 -13.41 -16.09
C LEU A 650 -27.64 -12.02 -16.31
N ARG A 651 -27.62 -11.56 -17.56
CA ARG A 651 -28.29 -10.35 -18.03
C ARG A 651 -29.69 -10.68 -18.52
N ASP A 652 -30.60 -9.72 -18.43
CA ASP A 652 -31.91 -9.81 -19.08
C ASP A 652 -31.79 -9.20 -20.47
N TYR A 653 -31.84 -10.05 -21.49
CA TYR A 653 -31.75 -9.63 -22.88
C TYR A 653 -33.12 -9.54 -23.57
N SER A 654 -34.21 -9.64 -22.80
CA SER A 654 -35.55 -9.44 -23.35
C SER A 654 -35.70 -8.01 -23.89
N GLY A 655 -36.16 -7.89 -25.13
CA GLY A 655 -36.44 -6.59 -25.76
C GLY A 655 -35.26 -5.87 -26.42
N ILE A 656 -34.05 -6.45 -26.48
CA ILE A 656 -32.89 -5.81 -27.12
C ILE A 656 -32.57 -6.39 -28.52
N GLY A 657 -33.12 -5.77 -29.56
CA GLY A 657 -32.81 -6.11 -30.96
C GLY A 657 -33.14 -7.55 -31.36
N GLU A 658 -33.08 -7.84 -32.65
CA GLU A 658 -33.47 -9.17 -33.14
C GLU A 658 -32.47 -10.26 -32.71
N LYS A 659 -31.18 -9.93 -32.57
CA LYS A 659 -30.10 -10.89 -32.27
C LYS A 659 -30.16 -11.56 -30.89
N TYR A 660 -30.79 -10.94 -29.90
CA TYR A 660 -30.92 -11.51 -28.54
C TYR A 660 -32.36 -11.93 -28.19
N SER A 661 -33.28 -11.79 -29.13
CA SER A 661 -34.70 -12.10 -28.93
C SER A 661 -35.02 -13.60 -28.92
N LEU A 662 -34.06 -14.45 -29.31
CA LEU A 662 -34.25 -15.89 -29.42
C LEU A 662 -33.97 -16.60 -28.09
N SER A 663 -35.01 -17.12 -27.45
CA SER A 663 -34.86 -18.03 -26.30
C SER A 663 -34.36 -19.41 -26.72
N ASN A 664 -33.74 -20.14 -25.79
CA ASN A 664 -33.17 -21.48 -26.02
C ASN A 664 -32.09 -21.52 -27.12
N HIS A 665 -31.30 -20.46 -27.18
CA HIS A 665 -30.34 -20.21 -28.26
C HIS A 665 -28.93 -20.10 -27.70
N PHE A 666 -27.96 -20.52 -28.50
CA PHE A 666 -26.57 -20.12 -28.31
C PHE A 666 -25.88 -19.85 -29.64
N PHE A 667 -24.89 -18.96 -29.60
CA PHE A 667 -24.06 -18.56 -30.72
C PHE A 667 -22.59 -18.51 -30.30
N LEU A 668 -21.73 -19.05 -31.16
CA LEU A 668 -20.27 -19.03 -31.01
C LEU A 668 -19.66 -18.46 -32.28
N GLY A 669 -19.13 -17.25 -32.24
CA GLY A 669 -18.56 -16.61 -33.42
C GLY A 669 -18.61 -15.08 -33.37
N ASP A 670 -18.57 -14.49 -34.56
CA ASP A 670 -18.63 -13.05 -34.75
C ASP A 670 -19.74 -12.66 -35.71
N ASN A 671 -20.54 -11.70 -35.25
CA ASN A 671 -21.63 -11.09 -35.99
C ASN A 671 -21.60 -9.55 -35.86
N SER A 672 -20.43 -8.97 -35.60
CA SER A 672 -20.22 -7.54 -35.46
C SER A 672 -19.58 -6.93 -36.72
N SER A 673 -19.75 -5.62 -36.89
CA SER A 673 -19.03 -4.83 -37.91
C SER A 673 -17.80 -4.09 -37.35
N SER A 674 -17.55 -4.24 -36.05
CA SER A 674 -16.53 -3.53 -35.27
C SER A 674 -15.45 -4.46 -34.72
N ALA A 675 -15.51 -5.76 -35.02
CA ALA A 675 -14.45 -6.71 -34.73
C ALA A 675 -14.30 -7.73 -35.87
N LYS A 676 -13.23 -8.54 -35.77
CA LYS A 676 -12.98 -9.70 -36.63
C LYS A 676 -12.05 -10.68 -35.93
N ALA A 677 -12.17 -11.96 -36.25
CA ALA A 677 -11.22 -12.98 -35.82
C ALA A 677 -11.02 -14.09 -36.85
N ASP A 678 -9.89 -14.77 -36.70
CA ASP A 678 -9.61 -16.09 -37.26
C ASP A 678 -9.56 -17.06 -36.08
N VAL A 679 -10.50 -18.01 -36.02
CA VAL A 679 -10.62 -18.98 -34.92
C VAL A 679 -10.72 -20.41 -35.44
N ASN A 680 -10.17 -21.36 -34.70
CA ASN A 680 -10.53 -22.77 -34.84
C ASN A 680 -11.61 -23.11 -33.82
N LEU A 681 -12.79 -23.50 -34.28
CA LEU A 681 -13.90 -23.98 -33.45
C LEU A 681 -13.95 -25.51 -33.52
N GLY A 682 -13.82 -26.18 -32.37
CA GLY A 682 -13.88 -27.64 -32.22
C GLY A 682 -15.21 -28.11 -31.69
N LEU A 683 -15.21 -29.17 -30.87
CA LEU A 683 -16.42 -29.77 -30.28
C LEU A 683 -17.36 -28.72 -29.67
N ILE A 684 -18.68 -28.87 -29.86
CA ILE A 684 -19.72 -28.16 -29.12
C ILE A 684 -20.74 -29.19 -28.62
N SER A 685 -20.97 -29.20 -27.30
CA SER A 685 -22.02 -29.98 -26.67
C SER A 685 -22.77 -29.18 -25.62
N LEU A 686 -24.06 -29.47 -25.49
CA LEU A 686 -24.92 -28.93 -24.46
C LEU A 686 -25.25 -30.05 -23.48
N ILE A 687 -25.11 -29.76 -22.18
CA ILE A 687 -25.45 -30.69 -21.11
C ILE A 687 -26.63 -30.07 -20.35
N THR A 688 -27.79 -30.72 -20.36
CA THR A 688 -28.96 -30.30 -19.55
C THR A 688 -29.14 -31.24 -18.38
N LEU A 689 -29.63 -30.75 -17.26
CA LEU A 689 -29.67 -31.53 -16.01
C LEU A 689 -31.07 -32.02 -15.62
N ASP A 690 -31.98 -32.06 -16.59
CA ASP A 690 -33.25 -32.78 -16.55
C ASP A 690 -33.39 -33.59 -17.86
N PRO A 691 -34.18 -34.69 -17.85
CA PRO A 691 -34.44 -35.49 -19.04
C PRO A 691 -35.26 -34.70 -20.09
N PRO A 692 -35.15 -35.02 -21.39
CA PRO A 692 -35.99 -34.42 -22.42
C PRO A 692 -37.48 -34.62 -22.07
N ALA A 693 -38.30 -33.61 -22.36
CA ALA A 693 -39.75 -33.75 -22.26
C ALA A 693 -40.19 -34.93 -23.15
N ALA A 694 -40.96 -35.86 -22.56
CA ALA A 694 -41.46 -37.06 -23.23
C ALA A 694 -42.42 -36.72 -24.38
#